data_AF-A0A9P6L689-F1
#
_entry.id   AF-A0A9P6L689-F1
#
_cell.length_a   1.000
_cell.length_b   1.000
_cell.length_c   1.000
_cell.angle_alpha   90.00
_cell.angle_beta   90.00
_cell.angle_gamma   90.00
#
_symmetry.space_group_name_H-M   'P 1'
#
loop_
_entity.id
_entity.type
_entity.pdbx_description
1 polymer ?
#
loop_
_entity_poly.entity_id
_entity_poly.type
_entity_poly.pdbx_seq_one_letter_code
_entity_poly.pdbx_strand_id
1 'polypeptide(L)'
;MGTFGNSDGDGDPGAPDIIPGEEARSRFYEAYKRQSNRFDKELKDYNKELNITLLFSALFAVVASTFLRLEQSTNILLAWNNPQAASTITTIVFCSLAASLLVAVLAILAKQSLKRYAVMDHNSATLSQGRYRPPSTLHRNLPWAPRFIVETLSLMLQAALLVIAYVLADHLWTQDQGAASITVAGAEILCIVLIITTTIAPTFLTIFGGGLADGIRKAIRAFVSVKSSGEDFRPRTTPKRQPSLLCTPVEKGEKVEVILGQDIPLVFKQQEIDWRGFISDSLCIAWMFDRTLDSDKVTFILDFIPDVVWHSGICNVPIPTVFQIFENCFSYSDGNAALIPRLRDRAYASGRALVHLAIQRKCIGEETCDPLKDFRGGQRSYSWRSYDKDLDSILALVDRLLGNSQPINWTGYKFSEPHQRWLSHILLYRAWDHLCYSSKLPDEVQAFVALALSSDDIHPAVVADCLFIISLLVGLPLHVDDLAVTDKSSETQALLGKIYSGLESTFKNHAVQEYDRACDAMKLISPVEDNTVCQSSYSLFRVILTSSFKEEDMWKACRFAVHGAYKWDRFLPWVQDPNDLIKFLSHHFALQAKGEDDIATEPIQDTLRAVAYASGEVTVEALKKFDPTEKWFIDGIRKAFESDRPFQTRKAALFLMPVIQEKWFDDSLKEDVMSEEQKAEFCKNWASAVDGIEHTFDVKKATCSTLFSMLNSSKWRKYITEDKWKLMEWFTVLPDENKPFEACKKNAEILPWLKSKAETPSEGEGKNSAKANQGLMKLWLAILWSDFVNLPEAVRDQVLEMTKLVISKVRHDVNFVTVVMEAEKERYQTELKEYPLWSIDDKATVLRTRVENLNSSLEKFSEVVGEPSGF
;
A
#
# COMPACT_ATOMS: atom_id res chain seq x y z
N MET A 1 -7.00 -11.21 51.15
CA MET A 1 -6.63 -12.64 51.25
C MET A 1 -6.76 -13.24 49.85
N GLY A 2 -5.67 -13.76 49.31
CA GLY A 2 -5.56 -14.25 47.93
C GLY A 2 -4.18 -13.93 47.36
N THR A 3 -3.19 -14.73 47.73
CA THR A 3 -1.78 -14.62 47.32
C THR A 3 -1.61 -15.11 45.88
N PHE A 4 -1.23 -14.22 44.96
CA PHE A 4 -0.66 -14.59 43.66
C PHE A 4 0.85 -14.79 43.83
N GLY A 5 1.31 -16.00 43.50
CA GLY A 5 2.73 -16.37 43.49
C GLY A 5 3.41 -15.85 42.22
N ASN A 6 4.55 -15.21 42.42
CA ASN A 6 5.54 -14.93 41.38
C ASN A 6 6.16 -16.27 40.94
N SER A 7 5.99 -16.62 39.67
CA SER A 7 6.87 -17.55 38.97
C SER A 7 7.84 -16.74 38.13
N ASP A 8 9.05 -16.56 38.66
CA ASP A 8 10.22 -16.12 37.89
C ASP A 8 10.55 -17.22 36.87
N GLY A 9 10.09 -17.02 35.64
CA GLY A 9 10.57 -17.75 34.48
C GLY A 9 11.56 -16.88 33.74
N ASP A 10 12.84 -17.24 33.81
CA ASP A 10 13.89 -16.73 32.94
C ASP A 10 13.53 -17.06 31.47
N GLY A 11 12.81 -16.12 30.85
CA GLY A 11 12.57 -16.10 29.41
C GLY A 11 13.81 -15.56 28.72
N ASP A 12 14.52 -16.43 28.02
CA ASP A 12 15.56 -16.10 27.03
C ASP A 12 15.04 -14.95 26.13
N PRO A 13 15.72 -13.79 26.08
CA PRO A 13 15.24 -12.65 25.29
C PRO A 13 15.14 -13.07 23.83
N GLY A 14 13.90 -13.06 23.34
CA GLY A 14 13.48 -13.60 22.06
C GLY A 14 14.49 -13.38 20.94
N ALA A 15 14.88 -14.48 20.30
CA ALA A 15 15.42 -14.42 18.96
C ALA A 15 14.46 -13.55 18.13
N PRO A 16 14.95 -12.46 17.51
CA PRO A 16 14.08 -11.58 16.72
C PRO A 16 13.38 -12.43 15.68
N ASP A 17 12.05 -12.29 15.57
CA ASP A 17 11.26 -12.93 14.53
C ASP A 17 11.90 -12.60 13.17
N ILE A 18 12.65 -13.56 12.65
CA ILE A 18 13.31 -13.44 11.35
C ILE A 18 12.18 -13.39 10.33
N ILE A 19 12.00 -12.22 9.72
CA ILE A 19 11.00 -12.00 8.68
C ILE A 19 11.22 -13.10 7.63
N PRO A 20 10.20 -13.92 7.28
CA PRO A 20 10.37 -15.11 6.43
C PRO A 20 11.09 -14.88 5.09
N GLY A 21 11.09 -13.63 4.59
CA GLY A 21 11.83 -13.25 3.38
C GLY A 21 13.35 -13.12 3.55
N GLU A 22 13.86 -12.82 4.75
CA GLU A 22 15.29 -12.64 4.99
C GLU A 22 16.04 -13.99 4.99
N GLU A 23 15.42 -15.04 5.51
CA GLU A 23 15.97 -16.40 5.43
C GLU A 23 16.03 -16.91 3.99
N ALA A 24 15.00 -16.63 3.18
CA ALA A 24 14.99 -16.98 1.76
C ALA A 24 16.09 -16.24 0.97
N ARG A 25 16.26 -14.93 1.23
CA ARG A 25 17.37 -14.12 0.67
C ARG A 25 18.74 -14.63 1.13
N SER A 26 18.86 -15.05 2.38
CA SER A 26 20.11 -15.62 2.91
C SER A 26 20.45 -16.95 2.25
N ARG A 27 19.50 -17.89 2.15
CA ARG A 27 19.66 -19.17 1.43
C ARG A 27 19.99 -18.95 -0.04
N PHE A 28 19.37 -17.97 -0.68
CA PHE A 28 19.67 -17.53 -2.04
C PHE A 28 21.13 -17.07 -2.17
N TYR A 29 21.55 -16.14 -1.32
CA TYR A 29 22.91 -15.60 -1.33
C TYR A 29 23.95 -16.70 -1.04
N GLU A 30 23.63 -17.65 -0.17
CA GLU A 30 24.47 -18.82 0.06
C GLU A 30 24.60 -19.71 -1.18
N ALA A 31 23.50 -20.00 -1.88
CA ALA A 31 23.55 -20.81 -3.09
C ALA A 31 24.36 -20.13 -4.20
N TYR A 32 24.15 -18.83 -4.39
CA TYR A 32 24.95 -18.01 -5.30
C TYR A 32 26.43 -18.02 -4.91
N LYS A 33 26.74 -17.76 -3.63
CA LYS A 33 28.11 -17.74 -3.10
C LYS A 33 28.80 -19.09 -3.28
N ARG A 34 28.10 -20.21 -3.04
CA ARG A 34 28.63 -21.56 -3.29
C ARG A 34 28.98 -21.77 -4.76
N GLN A 35 28.09 -21.35 -5.67
CA GLN A 35 28.32 -21.50 -7.11
C GLN A 35 29.46 -20.59 -7.61
N SER A 36 29.52 -19.34 -7.14
CA SER A 36 30.62 -18.43 -7.48
C SER A 36 31.96 -18.96 -6.97
N ASN A 37 32.02 -19.40 -5.72
CA ASN A 37 33.23 -19.99 -5.13
C ASN A 37 33.72 -21.22 -5.91
N ARG A 38 32.80 -22.02 -6.48
CA ARG A 38 33.15 -23.16 -7.32
C ARG A 38 33.82 -22.72 -8.62
N PHE A 39 33.28 -21.70 -9.26
CA PHE A 39 33.85 -21.12 -10.48
C PHE A 39 35.23 -20.49 -10.23
N ASP A 40 35.38 -19.74 -9.13
CA ASP A 40 36.65 -19.12 -8.76
C ASP A 40 37.73 -20.16 -8.45
N LYS A 41 37.33 -21.30 -7.88
CA LYS A 41 38.22 -22.45 -7.67
C LYS A 41 38.69 -23.06 -9.00
N GLU A 42 37.78 -23.28 -9.94
CA GLU A 42 38.11 -23.81 -11.28
C GLU A 42 39.08 -22.88 -12.03
N LEU A 43 38.88 -21.57 -11.98
CA LEU A 43 39.79 -20.59 -12.59
C LEU A 43 41.19 -20.61 -11.97
N LYS A 44 41.28 -20.78 -10.64
CA LYS A 44 42.58 -20.94 -9.93
C LYS A 44 43.30 -22.20 -10.37
N ASP A 45 42.57 -23.29 -10.60
CA ASP A 45 43.14 -24.55 -11.07
C ASP A 45 43.64 -24.43 -12.53
N TYR A 46 42.89 -23.78 -13.43
CA TYR A 46 43.38 -23.50 -14.79
C TYR A 46 44.63 -22.62 -14.84
N ASN A 47 44.74 -21.63 -13.96
CA ASN A 47 45.94 -20.81 -13.88
C ASN A 47 47.17 -21.63 -13.44
N LYS A 48 47.00 -22.64 -12.59
CA LYS A 48 48.08 -23.57 -12.21
C LYS A 48 48.47 -24.47 -13.39
N GLU A 49 47.48 -25.03 -14.10
CA GLU A 49 47.74 -25.88 -15.27
C GLU A 49 48.49 -25.12 -16.37
N LEU A 50 48.08 -23.87 -16.67
CA LEU A 50 48.80 -23.03 -17.63
C LEU A 50 50.25 -22.75 -17.23
N ASN A 51 50.56 -22.62 -15.93
CA ASN A 51 51.95 -22.48 -15.48
C ASN A 51 52.77 -23.73 -15.77
N ILE A 52 52.17 -24.90 -15.59
CA ILE A 52 52.81 -26.19 -15.89
C ILE A 52 53.04 -26.30 -17.40
N THR A 53 52.04 -25.99 -18.22
CA THR A 53 52.18 -25.98 -19.69
C THR A 53 53.30 -25.03 -20.14
N LEU A 54 53.36 -23.81 -19.60
CA LEU A 54 54.42 -22.84 -19.91
C LEU A 54 55.82 -23.35 -19.56
N LEU A 55 55.96 -23.98 -18.38
CA LEU A 55 57.23 -24.55 -17.94
C LEU A 55 57.72 -25.64 -18.90
N PHE A 56 56.83 -26.55 -19.28
CA PHE A 56 57.17 -27.62 -20.23
C PHE A 56 57.45 -27.08 -21.63
N SER A 57 56.66 -26.13 -22.13
CA SER A 57 56.94 -25.48 -23.43
C SER A 57 58.30 -24.79 -23.46
N ALA A 58 58.69 -24.12 -22.39
CA ALA A 58 60.02 -23.51 -22.28
C ALA A 58 61.13 -24.57 -22.25
N LEU A 59 60.96 -25.65 -21.47
CA LEU A 59 61.92 -26.75 -21.42
C LEU A 59 62.12 -27.39 -22.80
N PHE A 60 61.05 -27.62 -23.56
CA PHE A 60 61.14 -28.20 -24.90
C PHE A 60 61.78 -27.27 -25.91
N ALA A 61 61.49 -25.97 -25.86
CA ALA A 61 62.17 -25.00 -26.70
C ALA A 61 63.69 -24.99 -26.44
N VAL A 62 64.12 -25.14 -25.19
CA VAL A 62 65.55 -25.25 -24.83
C VAL A 62 66.17 -26.54 -25.37
N VAL A 63 65.49 -27.69 -25.24
CA VAL A 63 66.00 -28.98 -25.76
C VAL A 63 66.12 -28.93 -27.28
N ALA A 64 65.07 -28.48 -27.98
CA ALA A 64 65.07 -28.40 -29.45
C ALA A 64 66.12 -27.40 -29.97
N SER A 65 66.28 -26.25 -29.32
CA SER A 65 67.31 -25.28 -29.71
C SER A 65 68.74 -25.76 -29.42
N THR A 66 68.94 -26.50 -28.33
CA THR A 66 70.24 -27.13 -28.03
C THR A 66 70.59 -28.19 -29.07
N PHE A 67 69.61 -29.00 -29.48
CA PHE A 67 69.79 -29.99 -30.54
C PHE A 67 70.19 -29.32 -31.87
N LEU A 68 69.49 -28.26 -32.27
CA LEU A 68 69.83 -27.48 -33.48
C LEU A 68 71.24 -26.86 -33.40
N ARG A 69 71.66 -26.38 -32.23
CA ARG A 69 73.02 -25.83 -32.03
C ARG A 69 74.08 -26.91 -32.09
N LEU A 70 73.82 -28.07 -31.48
CA LEU A 70 74.73 -29.21 -31.53
C LEU A 70 74.92 -29.65 -32.99
N GLU A 71 73.83 -29.77 -33.76
CA GLU A 71 73.85 -30.07 -35.19
C GLU A 71 74.69 -29.06 -36.01
N GLN A 72 74.53 -27.76 -35.74
CA GLN A 72 75.32 -26.70 -36.39
C GLN A 72 76.81 -26.75 -36.03
N SER A 73 77.14 -27.08 -34.78
CA SER A 73 78.52 -26.97 -34.27
C SER A 73 79.44 -28.15 -34.63
N THR A 74 78.89 -29.32 -34.95
CA THR A 74 79.66 -30.58 -34.98
C THR A 74 80.01 -31.10 -36.37
N ASN A 75 79.77 -30.35 -37.46
CA ASN A 75 79.91 -30.87 -38.83
C ASN A 75 79.15 -32.21 -39.04
N ILE A 76 78.14 -32.52 -38.21
CA ILE A 76 77.30 -33.72 -38.37
C ILE A 76 76.59 -33.72 -39.73
N LEU A 77 76.32 -32.54 -40.29
CA LEU A 77 75.81 -32.38 -41.66
C LEU A 77 76.72 -32.99 -42.74
N LEU A 78 78.04 -33.10 -42.51
CA LEU A 78 78.95 -33.80 -43.42
C LEU A 78 78.94 -35.33 -43.23
N ALA A 79 78.54 -35.82 -42.06
CA ALA A 79 78.43 -37.26 -41.78
C ALA A 79 77.15 -37.89 -42.37
N TRP A 80 76.16 -37.06 -42.72
CA TRP A 80 74.95 -37.52 -43.36
C TRP A 80 75.18 -37.54 -44.87
N ASN A 81 75.55 -38.70 -45.40
CA ASN A 81 75.77 -38.91 -46.84
C ASN A 81 74.53 -38.62 -47.72
N ASN A 82 73.38 -38.27 -47.12
CA ASN A 82 72.16 -37.88 -47.82
C ASN A 82 71.69 -36.47 -47.41
N PRO A 83 71.91 -35.44 -48.26
CA PRO A 83 71.49 -34.06 -47.97
C PRO A 83 69.97 -33.89 -47.84
N GLN A 84 69.16 -34.78 -48.44
CA GLN A 84 67.70 -34.74 -48.30
C GLN A 84 67.25 -35.15 -46.89
N ALA A 85 67.88 -36.16 -46.29
CA ALA A 85 67.57 -36.61 -44.93
C ALA A 85 67.89 -35.51 -43.90
N ALA A 86 69.04 -34.85 -44.04
CA ALA A 86 69.43 -33.73 -43.19
C ALA A 86 68.39 -32.60 -43.24
N SER A 87 68.00 -32.15 -44.45
CA SER A 87 66.98 -31.10 -44.58
C SER A 87 65.63 -31.46 -43.97
N THR A 88 65.24 -32.75 -44.05
CA THR A 88 63.98 -33.23 -43.49
C THR A 88 64.02 -33.19 -41.96
N ILE A 89 65.12 -33.67 -41.36
CA ILE A 89 65.27 -33.67 -39.91
C ILE A 89 65.35 -32.26 -39.34
N THR A 90 66.16 -31.39 -39.94
CA THR A 90 66.22 -29.98 -39.54
C THR A 90 64.82 -29.34 -39.61
N THR A 91 64.06 -29.60 -40.68
CA THR A 91 62.68 -29.09 -40.84
C THR A 91 61.75 -29.60 -39.74
N ILE A 92 61.81 -30.90 -39.41
CA ILE A 92 60.95 -31.49 -38.38
C ILE A 92 61.27 -30.91 -36.99
N VAL A 93 62.56 -30.72 -36.67
CA VAL A 93 62.97 -30.10 -35.40
C VAL A 93 62.51 -28.64 -35.33
N PHE A 94 62.63 -27.89 -36.43
CA PHE A 94 62.10 -26.52 -36.50
C PHE A 94 60.57 -26.47 -36.34
N CYS A 95 59.83 -27.41 -36.94
CA CYS A 95 58.38 -27.52 -36.77
C CYS A 95 58.00 -27.80 -35.31
N SER A 96 58.72 -28.70 -34.62
CA SER A 96 58.46 -28.98 -33.21
C SER A 96 58.81 -27.80 -32.30
N LEU A 97 59.92 -27.12 -32.58
CA LEU A 97 60.28 -25.88 -31.88
C LEU A 97 59.19 -24.82 -32.07
N ALA A 98 58.73 -24.59 -33.30
CA ALA A 98 57.67 -23.65 -33.60
C ALA A 98 56.35 -23.99 -32.89
N ALA A 99 55.97 -25.28 -32.85
CA ALA A 99 54.79 -25.74 -32.12
C ALA A 99 54.92 -25.49 -30.62
N SER A 100 56.08 -25.78 -30.01
CA SER A 100 56.31 -25.53 -28.58
C SER A 100 56.23 -24.04 -28.21
N LEU A 101 56.76 -23.17 -29.07
CA LEU A 101 56.69 -21.71 -28.90
C LEU A 101 55.27 -21.19 -29.08
N LEU A 102 54.51 -21.72 -30.05
CA LEU A 102 53.11 -21.37 -30.25
C LEU A 102 52.26 -21.74 -29.02
N VAL A 103 52.47 -22.93 -28.45
CA VAL A 103 51.82 -23.36 -27.20
C VAL A 103 52.18 -22.39 -26.06
N ALA A 104 53.44 -21.99 -25.94
CA ALA A 104 53.86 -21.03 -24.92
C ALA A 104 53.15 -19.67 -25.09
N VAL A 105 53.07 -19.14 -26.31
CA VAL A 105 52.38 -17.87 -26.60
C VAL A 105 50.90 -17.96 -26.25
N LEU A 106 50.21 -19.02 -26.69
CA LEU A 106 48.80 -19.22 -26.38
C LEU A 106 48.56 -19.39 -24.88
N ALA A 107 49.44 -20.09 -24.16
CA ALA A 107 49.36 -20.23 -22.72
C ALA A 107 49.58 -18.89 -21.99
N ILE A 108 50.48 -18.01 -22.48
CA ILE A 108 50.65 -16.64 -21.97
C ILE A 108 49.37 -15.83 -22.19
N LEU A 109 48.78 -15.89 -23.38
CA LEU A 109 47.54 -15.16 -23.69
C LEU A 109 46.37 -15.64 -22.82
N ALA A 110 46.22 -16.95 -22.63
CA ALA A 110 45.24 -17.54 -21.73
C ALA A 110 45.50 -17.13 -20.27
N LYS A 111 46.76 -17.06 -19.85
CA LYS A 111 47.13 -16.61 -18.50
C LYS A 111 46.87 -15.11 -18.32
N GLN A 112 47.10 -14.29 -19.32
CA GLN A 112 46.80 -12.86 -19.28
C GLN A 112 45.30 -12.60 -19.21
N SER A 113 44.48 -13.37 -19.93
CA SER A 113 43.02 -13.26 -19.85
C SER A 113 42.51 -13.69 -18.46
N LEU A 114 43.03 -14.79 -17.90
CA LEU A 114 42.74 -15.20 -16.51
C LEU A 114 43.22 -14.18 -15.47
N LYS A 115 44.39 -13.57 -15.67
CA LYS A 115 44.92 -12.53 -14.75
C LYS A 115 44.06 -11.27 -14.80
N ARG A 116 43.59 -10.85 -15.97
CA ARG A 116 42.62 -9.74 -16.10
C ARG A 116 41.35 -10.06 -15.33
N TYR A 117 40.86 -11.29 -15.41
CA TYR A 117 39.71 -11.76 -14.62
C TYR A 117 39.99 -11.71 -13.10
N ALA A 118 41.14 -12.20 -12.64
CA ALA A 118 41.50 -12.23 -11.22
C ALA A 118 41.78 -10.83 -10.62
N VAL A 119 42.36 -9.92 -11.40
CA VAL A 119 42.59 -8.52 -10.96
C VAL A 119 41.27 -7.75 -10.84
N MET A 120 40.28 -8.10 -11.67
CA MET A 120 38.91 -7.57 -11.53
C MET A 120 38.22 -8.05 -10.25
N ASP A 121 38.56 -9.24 -9.73
CA ASP A 121 37.97 -9.79 -8.51
C ASP A 121 38.53 -9.13 -7.22
N HIS A 122 39.84 -8.81 -7.19
CA HIS A 122 40.48 -8.34 -5.95
C HIS A 122 40.29 -6.85 -5.62
N ASN A 123 39.95 -5.99 -6.60
CA ASN A 123 39.90 -4.54 -6.40
C ASN A 123 38.50 -3.98 -6.10
N SER A 124 37.47 -4.82 -6.02
CA SER A 124 36.10 -4.37 -5.77
C SER A 124 35.42 -5.15 -4.65
N ALA A 125 35.60 -4.73 -3.41
CA ALA A 125 34.98 -5.32 -2.22
C ALA A 125 33.46 -5.08 -2.08
N THR A 126 32.79 -4.59 -3.12
CA THR A 126 31.37 -4.21 -3.10
C THR A 126 30.74 -4.50 -4.46
N LEU A 127 29.69 -5.35 -4.50
CA LEU A 127 28.61 -5.60 -5.50
C LEU A 127 28.91 -5.56 -7.02
N SER A 128 29.87 -4.76 -7.46
CA SER A 128 30.47 -4.74 -8.79
C SER A 128 31.23 -6.02 -9.20
N GLN A 129 31.37 -7.02 -8.32
CA GLN A 129 31.91 -8.36 -8.65
C GLN A 129 31.12 -9.06 -9.79
N GLY A 130 29.82 -8.77 -9.95
CA GLY A 130 29.01 -9.28 -11.07
C GLY A 130 29.24 -8.57 -12.41
N ARG A 131 29.84 -7.36 -12.41
CA ARG A 131 29.89 -6.45 -13.58
C ARG A 131 30.89 -6.84 -14.67
N TYR A 132 31.84 -7.72 -14.39
CA TYR A 132 32.92 -8.06 -15.34
C TYR A 132 32.99 -9.54 -15.74
N ARG A 133 32.00 -10.35 -15.35
CA ARG A 133 31.69 -11.55 -16.15
C ARG A 133 31.20 -11.01 -17.50
N PRO A 134 31.93 -11.23 -18.61
CA PRO A 134 31.48 -10.72 -19.90
C PRO A 134 30.05 -11.21 -20.11
N PRO A 135 29.09 -10.31 -20.36
CA PRO A 135 27.76 -10.75 -20.75
C PRO A 135 27.96 -11.62 -21.99
N SER A 136 27.35 -12.79 -21.97
CA SER A 136 27.38 -13.80 -23.05
C SER A 136 26.91 -13.27 -24.42
N THR A 137 26.59 -11.99 -24.53
CA THR A 137 26.14 -11.31 -25.73
C THR A 137 27.25 -11.06 -26.75
N LEU A 138 28.51 -10.79 -26.36
CA LEU A 138 29.60 -10.63 -27.35
C LEU A 138 30.22 -11.96 -27.83
N HIS A 139 29.88 -13.08 -27.18
CA HIS A 139 30.47 -14.41 -27.45
C HIS A 139 29.42 -15.51 -27.65
N ARG A 140 28.23 -15.17 -28.17
CA ARG A 140 27.16 -16.14 -28.46
C ARG A 140 27.61 -17.30 -29.37
N ASN A 141 28.73 -17.15 -30.09
CA ASN A 141 29.24 -18.15 -31.03
C ASN A 141 30.51 -18.91 -30.59
N LEU A 142 31.21 -18.51 -29.52
CA LEU A 142 32.29 -19.33 -28.95
C LEU A 142 32.13 -19.37 -27.43
N PRO A 143 31.71 -20.52 -26.85
CA PRO A 143 31.70 -20.66 -25.40
C PRO A 143 33.13 -20.43 -24.91
N TRP A 144 33.30 -19.46 -24.00
CA TRP A 144 34.57 -19.27 -23.31
C TRP A 144 34.87 -20.55 -22.53
N ALA A 145 35.66 -21.43 -23.13
CA ALA A 145 35.99 -22.76 -22.64
C ALA A 145 37.47 -22.79 -22.27
N PRO A 146 37.89 -22.16 -21.15
CA PRO A 146 39.28 -22.19 -20.70
C PRO A 146 39.77 -23.62 -20.55
N ARG A 147 38.87 -24.54 -20.17
CA ARG A 147 39.10 -25.98 -20.18
C ARG A 147 39.58 -26.50 -21.54
N PHE A 148 38.88 -26.18 -22.62
CA PHE A 148 39.22 -26.64 -23.96
C PHE A 148 40.56 -26.08 -24.42
N ILE A 149 40.85 -24.81 -24.08
CA ILE A 149 42.13 -24.17 -24.40
C ILE A 149 43.27 -24.89 -23.68
N VAL A 150 43.16 -25.12 -22.37
CA VAL A 150 44.21 -25.78 -21.57
C VAL A 150 44.43 -27.25 -22.01
N GLU A 151 43.35 -27.97 -22.30
CA GLU A 151 43.40 -29.34 -22.83
C GLU A 151 44.09 -29.36 -24.21
N THR A 152 43.72 -28.46 -25.13
CA THR A 152 44.32 -28.37 -26.47
C THR A 152 45.80 -28.02 -26.43
N LEU A 153 46.21 -27.11 -25.54
CA LEU A 153 47.62 -26.73 -25.39
C LEU A 153 48.49 -27.89 -24.91
N SER A 154 47.96 -28.71 -24.00
CA SER A 154 48.63 -29.91 -23.54
C SER A 154 48.79 -30.94 -24.66
N LEU A 155 47.77 -31.13 -25.50
CA LEU A 155 47.82 -32.01 -26.68
C LEU A 155 48.85 -31.55 -27.70
N MET A 156 48.88 -30.26 -28.02
CA MET A 156 49.85 -29.70 -28.97
C MET A 156 51.29 -29.89 -28.47
N LEU A 157 51.51 -29.73 -27.16
CA LEU A 157 52.82 -29.92 -26.55
C LEU A 157 53.28 -31.38 -26.61
N GLN A 158 52.35 -32.29 -26.38
CA GLN A 158 52.59 -33.73 -26.48
C GLN A 158 52.87 -34.17 -27.93
N ALA A 159 52.17 -33.58 -28.91
CA ALA A 159 52.47 -33.81 -30.33
C ALA A 159 53.87 -33.32 -30.71
N ALA A 160 54.26 -32.12 -30.24
CA ALA A 160 55.61 -31.59 -30.47
C ALA A 160 56.70 -32.51 -29.88
N LEU A 161 56.44 -33.07 -28.69
CA LEU A 161 57.29 -34.05 -28.03
C LEU A 161 57.49 -35.32 -28.85
N LEU A 162 56.40 -35.90 -29.36
CA LEU A 162 56.46 -37.11 -30.19
C LEU A 162 57.27 -36.87 -31.47
N VAL A 163 57.10 -35.70 -32.09
CA VAL A 163 57.82 -35.31 -33.29
C VAL A 163 59.33 -35.22 -33.02
N ILE A 164 59.76 -34.67 -31.87
CA ILE A 164 61.17 -34.63 -31.47
C ILE A 164 61.70 -36.02 -31.15
N ALA A 165 60.94 -36.83 -30.41
CA ALA A 165 61.35 -38.18 -30.03
C ALA A 165 61.56 -39.07 -31.28
N TYR A 166 60.70 -38.92 -32.28
CA TYR A 166 60.85 -39.58 -33.57
C TYR A 166 62.15 -39.20 -34.29
N VAL A 167 62.45 -37.91 -34.37
CA VAL A 167 63.70 -37.43 -34.99
C VAL A 167 64.93 -37.93 -34.22
N LEU A 168 64.89 -37.89 -32.89
CA LEU A 168 65.97 -38.39 -32.04
C LEU A 168 66.18 -39.89 -32.24
N ALA A 169 65.11 -40.67 -32.33
CA ALA A 169 65.19 -42.09 -32.61
C ALA A 169 65.82 -42.37 -33.97
N ASP A 170 65.40 -41.66 -35.03
CA ASP A 170 65.97 -41.82 -36.38
C ASP A 170 67.46 -41.45 -36.40
N HIS A 171 67.83 -40.34 -35.75
CA HIS A 171 69.22 -39.93 -35.64
C HIS A 171 70.06 -40.96 -34.88
N LEU A 172 69.59 -41.40 -33.70
CA LEU A 172 70.29 -42.40 -32.90
C LEU A 172 70.38 -43.74 -33.62
N TRP A 173 69.41 -44.12 -34.44
CA TRP A 173 69.44 -45.40 -35.16
C TRP A 173 70.66 -45.54 -36.07
N THR A 174 71.12 -44.41 -36.61
CA THR A 174 72.33 -44.36 -37.45
C THR A 174 73.64 -44.36 -36.65
N GLN A 175 73.63 -43.93 -35.38
CA GLN A 175 74.82 -43.82 -34.54
C GLN A 175 74.99 -45.00 -33.57
N ASP A 176 73.92 -45.34 -32.86
CA ASP A 176 73.85 -46.39 -31.84
C ASP A 176 72.42 -46.97 -31.80
N GLN A 177 72.26 -48.15 -32.42
CA GLN A 177 70.97 -48.85 -32.47
C GLN A 177 70.42 -49.18 -31.07
N GLY A 178 71.28 -49.35 -30.07
CA GLY A 178 70.84 -49.60 -28.69
C GLY A 178 70.14 -48.38 -28.10
N ALA A 179 70.78 -47.21 -28.18
CA ALA A 179 70.19 -45.95 -27.74
C ALA A 179 68.91 -45.59 -28.51
N ALA A 180 68.89 -45.89 -29.81
CA ALA A 180 67.73 -45.68 -30.67
C ALA A 180 66.54 -46.55 -30.26
N SER A 181 66.76 -47.85 -30.01
CA SER A 181 65.72 -48.78 -29.57
C SER A 181 65.10 -48.34 -28.24
N ILE A 182 65.91 -47.86 -27.29
CA ILE A 182 65.43 -47.30 -26.02
C ILE A 182 64.57 -46.05 -26.27
N THR A 183 65.00 -45.18 -27.19
CA THR A 183 64.26 -43.95 -27.53
C THR A 183 62.94 -44.25 -28.22
N VAL A 184 62.90 -45.20 -29.15
CA VAL A 184 61.66 -45.68 -29.80
C VAL A 184 60.71 -46.28 -28.76
N ALA A 185 61.20 -47.16 -27.89
CA ALA A 185 60.38 -47.74 -26.83
C ALA A 185 59.80 -46.67 -25.88
N GLY A 186 60.61 -45.65 -25.54
CA GLY A 186 60.15 -44.49 -24.78
C GLY A 186 59.07 -43.68 -25.51
N ALA A 187 59.24 -43.45 -26.82
CA ALA A 187 58.27 -42.76 -27.66
C ALA A 187 56.96 -43.55 -27.83
N GLU A 188 57.05 -44.87 -27.96
CA GLU A 188 55.88 -45.77 -28.02
C GLU A 188 55.09 -45.76 -26.71
N ILE A 189 55.78 -45.86 -25.56
CA ILE A 189 55.14 -45.74 -24.24
C ILE A 189 54.47 -44.37 -24.11
N LEU A 190 55.14 -43.29 -24.53
CA LEU A 190 54.57 -41.95 -24.52
C LEU A 190 53.33 -41.87 -25.41
N CYS A 191 53.38 -42.37 -26.65
CA CYS A 191 52.23 -42.47 -27.56
C CYS A 191 51.05 -43.23 -26.94
N ILE A 192 51.32 -44.37 -26.29
CA ILE A 192 50.28 -45.17 -25.62
C ILE A 192 49.65 -44.37 -24.47
N VAL A 193 50.46 -43.73 -23.64
CA VAL A 193 49.98 -42.86 -22.55
C VAL A 193 49.13 -41.72 -23.12
N LEU A 194 49.51 -41.15 -24.26
CA LEU A 194 48.74 -40.12 -24.95
C LEU A 194 47.40 -40.64 -25.42
N ILE A 195 47.36 -41.71 -26.22
CA ILE A 195 46.11 -42.31 -26.70
C ILE A 195 45.19 -42.67 -25.52
N ILE A 196 45.75 -43.20 -24.43
CA ILE A 196 45.00 -43.52 -23.22
C ILE A 196 44.44 -42.25 -22.56
N THR A 197 45.26 -41.23 -22.34
CA THR A 197 44.84 -40.03 -21.60
C THR A 197 43.94 -39.10 -22.41
N THR A 198 44.09 -39.06 -23.73
CA THR A 198 43.43 -38.08 -24.61
C THR A 198 42.20 -38.65 -25.30
N THR A 199 42.19 -39.94 -25.58
CA THR A 199 41.13 -40.58 -26.38
C THR A 199 40.35 -41.58 -25.54
N ILE A 200 41.04 -42.52 -24.89
CA ILE A 200 40.37 -43.61 -24.18
C ILE A 200 39.74 -43.11 -22.88
N ALA A 201 40.49 -42.41 -22.03
CA ALA A 201 40.00 -41.95 -20.74
C ALA A 201 38.82 -40.98 -20.85
N PRO A 202 38.82 -39.95 -21.72
CA PRO A 202 37.66 -39.06 -21.86
C PRO A 202 36.43 -39.77 -22.42
N THR A 203 36.61 -40.64 -23.41
CA THR A 203 35.51 -41.44 -24.02
C THR A 203 34.94 -42.45 -23.03
N PHE A 204 35.79 -43.07 -22.21
CA PHE A 204 35.37 -43.96 -21.14
C PHE A 204 34.63 -43.20 -20.03
N LEU A 205 35.07 -41.98 -19.71
CA LEU A 205 34.42 -41.09 -18.72
C LEU A 205 33.06 -40.55 -19.19
N THR A 206 32.87 -40.31 -20.49
CA THR A 206 31.55 -39.92 -21.05
C THR A 206 30.59 -41.10 -21.14
N ILE A 207 31.07 -42.32 -21.38
CA ILE A 207 30.23 -43.51 -21.50
C ILE A 207 29.79 -44.05 -20.12
N PHE A 208 30.65 -44.04 -19.10
CA PHE A 208 30.41 -44.72 -17.82
C PHE A 208 30.20 -43.77 -16.61
N GLY A 209 29.55 -42.62 -16.83
CA GLY A 209 29.40 -41.55 -15.85
C GLY A 209 29.01 -41.97 -14.42
N GLY A 210 29.69 -41.38 -13.43
CA GLY A 210 29.25 -41.38 -12.03
C GLY A 210 30.34 -41.65 -10.99
N GLY A 211 30.58 -42.92 -10.66
CA GLY A 211 31.37 -43.28 -9.46
C GLY A 211 32.85 -43.57 -9.71
N LEU A 212 33.19 -44.30 -10.78
CA LEU A 212 34.56 -44.76 -11.04
C LEU A 212 35.48 -43.60 -11.49
N ALA A 213 34.89 -42.62 -12.20
CA ALA A 213 35.53 -41.40 -12.67
C ALA A 213 36.19 -40.59 -11.54
N ASP A 214 35.52 -40.46 -10.40
CA ASP A 214 36.03 -39.71 -9.26
C ASP A 214 37.09 -40.49 -8.46
N GLY A 215 37.03 -41.82 -8.49
CA GLY A 215 38.07 -42.69 -7.93
C GLY A 215 39.41 -42.55 -8.67
N ILE A 216 39.38 -42.61 -10.00
CA ILE A 216 40.58 -42.44 -10.83
C ILE A 216 41.13 -41.00 -10.72
N ARG A 217 40.27 -39.98 -10.70
CA ARG A 217 40.70 -38.59 -10.46
C ARG A 217 41.34 -38.37 -9.09
N LYS A 218 40.90 -39.09 -8.05
CA LYS A 218 41.54 -39.04 -6.71
C LYS A 218 42.90 -39.71 -6.71
N ALA A 219 43.05 -40.85 -7.39
CA ALA A 219 44.33 -41.54 -7.51
C ALA A 219 45.38 -40.70 -8.26
N ILE A 220 45.00 -40.08 -9.38
CA ILE A 220 45.88 -39.20 -10.16
C ILE A 220 46.28 -37.95 -9.35
N ARG A 221 45.35 -37.35 -8.60
CA ARG A 221 45.65 -36.19 -7.73
C ARG A 221 46.52 -36.55 -6.52
N ALA A 222 46.37 -37.75 -5.97
CA ALA A 222 47.23 -38.24 -4.88
C ALA A 222 48.67 -38.46 -5.36
N PHE A 223 48.87 -38.86 -6.61
CA PHE A 223 50.20 -39.08 -7.20
C PHE A 223 50.96 -37.77 -7.48
N VAL A 224 50.26 -36.64 -7.70
CA VAL A 224 50.85 -35.35 -8.08
C VAL A 224 51.12 -34.43 -6.86
N SER A 225 50.62 -34.77 -5.68
CA SER A 225 50.68 -33.92 -4.49
C SER A 225 51.88 -34.26 -3.56
N VAL A 226 53.09 -33.81 -3.91
CA VAL A 226 54.22 -33.69 -2.97
C VAL A 226 54.60 -32.22 -2.75
N LYS A 227 54.13 -31.70 -1.61
CA LYS A 227 54.56 -30.58 -0.74
C LYS A 227 55.34 -29.38 -1.33
N SER A 228 54.72 -28.19 -1.22
CA SER A 228 55.43 -26.96 -0.82
C SER A 228 54.50 -26.06 0.01
N SER A 229 54.76 -25.96 1.31
CA SER A 229 54.17 -24.99 2.23
C SER A 229 55.13 -23.80 2.38
N GLY A 230 54.62 -22.58 2.21
CA GLY A 230 55.33 -21.35 2.53
C GLY A 230 54.33 -20.23 2.75
N GLU A 231 54.24 -19.77 3.99
CA GLU A 231 53.52 -18.58 4.44
C GLU A 231 54.18 -17.31 3.89
N ASP A 232 53.42 -16.21 3.70
CA ASP A 232 53.82 -14.91 4.26
C ASP A 232 52.75 -13.81 4.13
N PHE A 233 52.99 -12.74 4.90
CA PHE A 233 52.06 -11.93 5.68
C PHE A 233 51.98 -10.45 5.21
N ARG A 234 50.75 -9.88 5.06
CA ARG A 234 50.28 -8.46 5.22
C ARG A 234 50.98 -7.31 4.42
N PRO A 235 50.48 -6.03 4.39
CA PRO A 235 49.33 -5.39 5.07
C PRO A 235 48.35 -4.57 4.19
N ARG A 236 47.23 -4.16 4.82
CA ARG A 236 46.19 -3.24 4.32
C ARG A 236 46.64 -1.78 4.35
N THR A 237 46.26 -1.01 3.32
CA THR A 237 46.13 0.46 3.37
C THR A 237 44.80 0.89 2.76
N THR A 238 44.03 1.66 3.52
CA THR A 238 42.80 2.36 3.11
C THR A 238 43.11 3.68 2.41
N PRO A 239 42.23 4.16 1.50
CA PRO A 239 42.09 5.61 1.36
C PRO A 239 40.64 6.10 1.41
N LYS A 240 40.47 7.03 2.36
CA LYS A 240 39.67 8.26 2.44
C LYS A 240 38.65 8.58 1.34
N ARG A 241 37.42 8.84 1.80
CA ARG A 241 36.34 9.60 1.15
C ARG A 241 36.72 11.08 0.94
N GLN A 242 36.25 11.66 -0.15
CA GLN A 242 36.08 13.11 -0.35
C GLN A 242 34.77 13.40 -1.12
N PRO A 243 34.25 14.65 -1.08
CA PRO A 243 32.84 14.92 -0.84
C PRO A 243 32.03 15.31 -2.08
N SER A 244 30.71 15.23 -1.91
CA SER A 244 29.64 15.60 -2.84
C SER A 244 29.59 17.11 -3.12
N LEU A 245 29.48 17.45 -4.41
CA LEU A 245 29.25 18.80 -4.92
C LEU A 245 27.74 19.02 -5.13
N LEU A 246 27.19 20.01 -4.42
CA LEU A 246 25.89 20.63 -4.66
C LEU A 246 25.95 21.51 -5.91
N CYS A 247 24.86 21.55 -6.69
CA CYS A 247 24.54 22.67 -7.58
C CYS A 247 23.05 23.03 -7.48
N THR A 248 22.80 24.34 -7.36
CA THR A 248 21.55 25.09 -7.25
C THR A 248 20.87 25.35 -8.60
N PRO A 249 19.58 25.73 -8.64
CA PRO A 249 18.83 25.93 -9.89
C PRO A 249 19.07 27.31 -10.51
N VAL A 250 19.03 27.39 -11.84
CA VAL A 250 19.02 28.63 -12.62
C VAL A 250 17.60 28.87 -13.14
N GLU A 251 17.08 30.07 -12.84
CA GLU A 251 15.77 30.56 -13.27
C GLU A 251 15.76 31.09 -14.72
N LYS A 252 14.65 30.75 -15.40
CA LYS A 252 13.82 31.53 -16.34
C LYS A 252 14.46 32.45 -17.41
N GLY A 253 14.00 32.20 -18.64
CA GLY A 253 13.19 33.17 -19.40
C GLY A 253 13.48 33.27 -20.88
N GLU A 254 12.53 32.89 -21.75
CA GLU A 254 11.93 33.76 -22.79
C GLU A 254 10.81 33.08 -23.60
N LYS A 255 9.94 33.92 -24.16
CA LYS A 255 8.58 33.63 -24.68
C LYS A 255 8.54 33.13 -26.13
N VAL A 256 7.75 32.07 -26.31
CA VAL A 256 6.75 31.78 -27.35
C VAL A 256 6.84 32.48 -28.72
N GLU A 257 7.00 31.66 -29.77
CA GLU A 257 6.27 31.84 -31.03
C GLU A 257 5.71 30.48 -31.49
N VAL A 258 4.44 30.49 -31.88
CA VAL A 258 3.58 29.33 -32.15
C VAL A 258 3.87 28.76 -33.55
N ILE A 259 4.28 27.49 -33.62
CA ILE A 259 4.15 26.66 -34.84
C ILE A 259 3.49 25.34 -34.47
N LEU A 260 2.32 25.11 -35.07
CA LEU A 260 1.57 23.86 -35.07
C LEU A 260 2.42 22.72 -35.62
N GLY A 261 2.56 21.64 -34.84
CA GLY A 261 3.13 20.36 -35.27
C GLY A 261 4.50 20.05 -34.68
N GLN A 262 4.54 19.54 -33.45
CA GLN A 262 5.68 18.78 -32.95
C GLN A 262 5.21 17.63 -32.06
N ASP A 263 5.57 16.41 -32.48
CA ASP A 263 5.76 15.27 -31.60
C ASP A 263 6.52 15.74 -30.35
N ILE A 264 5.95 15.51 -29.17
CA ILE A 264 6.70 15.66 -27.92
C ILE A 264 7.79 14.59 -27.97
N PRO A 265 9.08 14.91 -28.11
CA PRO A 265 10.08 13.92 -27.86
C PRO A 265 10.10 13.70 -26.35
N LEU A 266 9.72 12.50 -25.91
CA LEU A 266 10.15 11.94 -24.63
C LEU A 266 11.68 11.90 -24.66
N VAL A 267 12.32 13.04 -24.40
CA VAL A 267 13.75 13.15 -24.24
C VAL A 267 14.07 12.50 -22.90
N PHE A 268 14.29 11.20 -22.91
CA PHE A 268 15.08 10.51 -21.91
C PHE A 268 16.50 11.08 -21.96
N LYS A 269 16.72 12.20 -21.28
CA LYS A 269 18.09 12.57 -20.89
C LYS A 269 18.48 11.60 -19.78
N GLN A 270 19.06 10.50 -20.22
CA GLN A 270 19.67 9.46 -19.40
C GLN A 270 20.83 10.10 -18.63
N GLN A 271 20.52 10.80 -17.53
CA GLN A 271 21.47 10.95 -16.44
C GLN A 271 21.81 9.52 -16.01
N GLU A 272 23.11 9.18 -16.02
CA GLU A 272 23.62 7.91 -15.53
C GLU A 272 23.36 7.80 -14.01
N ILE A 273 22.10 7.57 -13.64
CA ILE A 273 21.69 7.16 -12.30
C ILE A 273 22.21 5.72 -12.11
N ASP A 274 22.58 5.35 -10.88
CA ASP A 274 23.24 4.09 -10.52
C ASP A 274 22.28 2.86 -10.61
N TRP A 275 21.63 2.67 -11.77
CA TRP A 275 20.87 1.49 -12.19
C TRP A 275 21.67 0.17 -12.10
N ARG A 276 22.98 0.27 -11.83
CA ARG A 276 23.94 -0.82 -11.90
C ARG A 276 23.71 -1.88 -10.82
N GLY A 277 22.94 -1.60 -9.77
CA GLY A 277 22.47 -2.59 -8.79
C GLY A 277 21.33 -3.45 -9.34
N PHE A 278 20.23 -2.82 -9.76
CA PHE A 278 19.03 -3.51 -10.26
C PHE A 278 19.25 -4.34 -11.54
N ILE A 279 20.15 -3.88 -12.42
CA ILE A 279 20.57 -4.65 -13.59
C ILE A 279 21.21 -5.99 -13.19
N SER A 280 21.94 -6.02 -12.07
CA SER A 280 22.65 -7.23 -11.62
C SER A 280 21.67 -8.32 -11.16
N ASP A 281 20.63 -7.95 -10.42
CA ASP A 281 19.68 -8.92 -9.86
C ASP A 281 18.80 -9.54 -10.95
N SER A 282 18.28 -8.71 -11.85
CA SER A 282 17.45 -9.18 -12.98
C SER A 282 18.25 -10.03 -13.98
N LEU A 283 19.52 -9.69 -14.25
CA LEU A 283 20.43 -10.55 -15.04
C LEU A 283 20.75 -11.88 -14.33
N CYS A 284 20.94 -11.85 -13.01
CA CYS A 284 21.20 -13.06 -12.24
C CYS A 284 20.00 -14.00 -12.27
N ILE A 285 18.79 -13.49 -12.07
CA ILE A 285 17.55 -14.26 -12.16
C ILE A 285 17.39 -14.87 -13.55
N ALA A 286 17.55 -14.09 -14.62
CA ALA A 286 17.51 -14.60 -15.98
C ALA A 286 18.53 -15.73 -16.21
N TRP A 287 19.78 -15.54 -15.76
CA TRP A 287 20.83 -16.57 -15.89
C TRP A 287 20.52 -17.85 -15.11
N MET A 288 19.98 -17.74 -13.89
CA MET A 288 19.59 -18.91 -13.10
C MET A 288 18.45 -19.68 -13.75
N PHE A 289 17.49 -18.94 -14.33
CA PHE A 289 16.36 -19.51 -15.05
C PHE A 289 16.85 -20.33 -16.26
N ASP A 290 17.80 -19.78 -17.04
CA ASP A 290 18.39 -20.46 -18.19
C ASP A 290 19.20 -21.72 -17.83
N ARG A 291 19.72 -21.80 -16.59
CA ARG A 291 20.65 -22.87 -16.17
C ARG A 291 20.00 -23.96 -15.34
N THR A 292 18.80 -23.74 -14.83
CA THR A 292 18.18 -24.64 -13.87
C THR A 292 17.10 -25.48 -14.54
N LEU A 293 17.33 -26.79 -14.62
CA LEU A 293 16.33 -27.78 -15.07
C LEU A 293 15.51 -28.36 -13.90
N ASP A 294 15.89 -28.03 -12.66
CA ASP A 294 15.27 -28.53 -11.44
C ASP A 294 13.98 -27.78 -11.16
N SER A 295 12.87 -28.52 -11.20
CA SER A 295 11.51 -28.05 -11.00
C SER A 295 11.36 -27.19 -9.74
N ASP A 296 11.90 -27.63 -8.60
CA ASP A 296 11.65 -26.98 -7.31
C ASP A 296 12.48 -25.70 -7.19
N LYS A 297 13.70 -25.71 -7.72
CA LYS A 297 14.54 -24.51 -7.82
C LYS A 297 13.94 -23.48 -8.77
N VAL A 298 13.29 -23.90 -9.85
CA VAL A 298 12.58 -22.98 -10.75
C VAL A 298 11.43 -22.30 -10.01
N THR A 299 10.63 -23.03 -9.22
CA THR A 299 9.58 -22.42 -8.38
C THR A 299 10.16 -21.40 -7.42
N PHE A 300 11.27 -21.73 -6.75
CA PHE A 300 11.96 -20.79 -5.88
C PHE A 300 12.44 -19.54 -6.63
N ILE A 301 13.00 -19.67 -7.84
CA ILE A 301 13.42 -18.52 -8.66
C ILE A 301 12.21 -17.66 -9.05
N LEU A 302 11.07 -18.28 -9.38
CA LEU A 302 9.83 -17.58 -9.73
C LEU A 302 9.35 -16.67 -8.59
N ASP A 303 9.52 -17.09 -7.33
CA ASP A 303 9.12 -16.29 -6.17
C ASP A 303 9.94 -15.00 -6.01
N PHE A 304 11.18 -14.94 -6.52
CA PHE A 304 12.02 -13.72 -6.48
C PHE A 304 11.72 -12.75 -7.61
N ILE A 305 11.10 -13.20 -8.70
CA ILE A 305 10.85 -12.37 -9.88
C ILE A 305 10.11 -11.08 -9.52
N PRO A 306 9.06 -11.10 -8.68
CA PRO A 306 8.32 -9.89 -8.34
C PRO A 306 9.02 -8.95 -7.35
N ASP A 307 10.11 -9.41 -6.72
CA ASP A 307 10.87 -8.64 -5.73
C ASP A 307 12.06 -7.92 -6.37
N VAL A 308 12.24 -8.07 -7.69
CA VAL A 308 13.36 -7.49 -8.45
C VAL A 308 12.82 -6.56 -9.54
N VAL A 309 13.43 -5.40 -9.68
CA VAL A 309 13.13 -4.45 -10.76
C VAL A 309 13.78 -4.93 -12.05
N TRP A 310 12.98 -5.23 -13.07
CA TRP A 310 13.52 -5.73 -14.33
C TRP A 310 13.95 -4.60 -15.26
N HIS A 311 15.25 -4.56 -15.56
CA HIS A 311 15.80 -3.58 -16.48
C HIS A 311 15.32 -3.83 -17.93
N SER A 312 14.89 -2.78 -18.62
CA SER A 312 14.38 -2.84 -20.01
C SER A 312 15.37 -3.46 -20.99
N GLY A 313 16.67 -3.21 -20.80
CA GLY A 313 17.75 -3.76 -21.65
C GLY A 313 17.93 -5.28 -21.60
N ILE A 314 17.25 -6.02 -20.71
CA ILE A 314 17.32 -7.49 -20.69
C ILE A 314 16.29 -8.04 -21.67
N CYS A 315 16.68 -8.30 -22.93
CA CYS A 315 15.72 -8.78 -23.95
C CYS A 315 15.25 -10.24 -23.73
N ASN A 316 16.04 -11.06 -23.05
CA ASN A 316 15.74 -12.49 -22.83
C ASN A 316 15.01 -12.69 -21.50
N VAL A 317 13.85 -12.06 -21.32
CA VAL A 317 13.00 -12.40 -20.17
C VAL A 317 12.35 -13.74 -20.45
N PRO A 318 12.36 -14.69 -19.50
CA PRO A 318 11.82 -16.03 -19.73
C PRO A 318 10.28 -16.08 -19.74
N ILE A 319 9.57 -15.06 -20.24
CA ILE A 319 8.09 -14.99 -20.25
C ILE A 319 7.48 -16.26 -20.88
N PRO A 320 7.92 -16.75 -22.06
CA PRO A 320 7.39 -17.98 -22.63
C PRO A 320 7.54 -19.20 -21.71
N THR A 321 8.68 -19.32 -21.05
CA THR A 321 8.98 -20.44 -20.17
C THR A 321 8.20 -20.34 -18.86
N VAL A 322 8.09 -19.13 -18.27
CA VAL A 322 7.26 -18.87 -17.08
C VAL A 322 5.78 -19.18 -17.39
N PHE A 323 5.29 -18.75 -18.56
CA PHE A 323 3.94 -19.06 -19.03
C PHE A 323 3.73 -20.57 -19.18
N GLN A 324 4.67 -21.29 -19.79
CA GLN A 324 4.60 -22.75 -19.92
C GLN A 324 4.58 -23.46 -18.55
N ILE A 325 5.36 -22.99 -17.58
CA ILE A 325 5.34 -23.53 -16.20
C ILE A 325 3.98 -23.29 -15.55
N PHE A 326 3.42 -22.09 -15.73
CA PHE A 326 2.09 -21.74 -15.25
C PHE A 326 1.02 -22.65 -15.87
N GLU A 327 1.00 -22.82 -17.19
CA GLU A 327 0.05 -23.72 -17.87
C GLU A 327 0.16 -25.17 -17.40
N ASN A 328 1.38 -25.66 -17.15
CA ASN A 328 1.61 -27.02 -16.64
C ASN A 328 1.05 -27.26 -15.22
N CYS A 329 0.62 -26.20 -14.52
CA CYS A 329 -0.05 -26.32 -13.23
C CYS A 329 -1.55 -26.67 -13.36
N PHE A 330 -2.10 -26.63 -14.57
CA PHE A 330 -3.51 -26.89 -14.84
C PHE A 330 -3.68 -28.15 -15.69
N SER A 331 -4.69 -28.95 -15.37
CA SER A 331 -5.20 -30.02 -16.21
C SER A 331 -6.32 -29.48 -17.08
N TYR A 332 -6.29 -29.79 -18.37
CA TYR A 332 -7.31 -29.37 -19.32
C TYR A 332 -8.27 -30.53 -19.58
N SER A 333 -9.41 -30.54 -18.89
CA SER A 333 -10.54 -31.42 -19.15
C SER A 333 -11.72 -30.58 -19.62
N ASP A 334 -12.38 -30.98 -20.70
CA ASP A 334 -13.60 -30.33 -21.21
C ASP A 334 -13.44 -28.85 -21.60
N GLY A 335 -12.24 -28.45 -22.02
CA GLY A 335 -11.95 -27.06 -22.44
C GLY A 335 -11.79 -26.06 -21.30
N ASN A 336 -11.95 -26.49 -20.04
CA ASN A 336 -11.69 -25.66 -18.86
C ASN A 336 -10.36 -26.05 -18.20
N ALA A 337 -9.57 -25.05 -17.83
CA ALA A 337 -8.35 -25.27 -17.07
C ALA A 337 -8.69 -25.50 -15.59
N ALA A 338 -8.42 -26.71 -15.07
CA ALA A 338 -8.57 -27.03 -13.67
C ALA A 338 -7.21 -27.08 -12.97
N LEU A 339 -7.02 -26.34 -11.88
CA LEU A 339 -5.76 -26.34 -11.14
C LEU A 339 -5.50 -27.71 -10.54
N ILE A 340 -4.28 -28.22 -10.73
CA ILE A 340 -3.82 -29.45 -10.09
C ILE A 340 -3.48 -29.10 -8.63
N PRO A 341 -4.18 -29.62 -7.60
CA PRO A 341 -4.08 -29.11 -6.23
C PRO A 341 -2.64 -29.10 -5.66
N ARG A 342 -1.85 -30.14 -5.94
CA ARG A 342 -0.44 -30.23 -5.51
C ARG A 342 0.51 -29.21 -6.17
N LEU A 343 0.04 -28.51 -7.20
CA LEU A 343 0.80 -27.48 -7.92
C LEU A 343 0.30 -26.06 -7.61
N ARG A 344 -0.56 -25.88 -6.58
CA ARG A 344 -1.11 -24.57 -6.20
C ARG A 344 -0.02 -23.52 -5.97
N ASP A 345 1.00 -23.82 -5.16
CA ASP A 345 2.05 -22.85 -4.84
C ASP A 345 2.88 -22.49 -6.07
N ARG A 346 3.09 -23.48 -6.95
CA ARG A 346 3.75 -23.25 -8.23
C ARG A 346 2.93 -22.39 -9.18
N ALA A 347 1.62 -22.61 -9.27
CA ALA A 347 0.71 -21.79 -10.05
C ALA A 347 0.70 -20.35 -9.54
N TYR A 348 0.68 -20.18 -8.21
CA TYR A 348 0.77 -18.88 -7.56
C TYR A 348 2.09 -18.18 -7.90
N ALA A 349 3.24 -18.82 -7.66
CA ALA A 349 4.57 -18.27 -7.94
C ALA A 349 4.76 -17.91 -9.42
N SER A 350 4.43 -18.85 -10.32
CA SER A 350 4.57 -18.65 -11.77
C SER A 350 3.60 -17.62 -12.32
N GLY A 351 2.35 -17.58 -11.85
CA GLY A 351 1.36 -16.59 -12.26
C GLY A 351 1.72 -15.19 -11.76
N ARG A 352 2.16 -15.06 -10.49
CA ARG A 352 2.66 -13.81 -9.91
C ARG A 352 3.85 -13.26 -10.71
N ALA A 353 4.82 -14.14 -11.01
CA ALA A 353 5.97 -13.81 -11.84
C ALA A 353 5.59 -13.40 -13.26
N LEU A 354 4.67 -14.14 -13.90
CA LEU A 354 4.17 -13.86 -15.24
C LEU A 354 3.52 -12.48 -15.32
N VAL A 355 2.60 -12.19 -14.40
CA VAL A 355 1.90 -10.90 -14.33
C VAL A 355 2.90 -9.76 -14.10
N HIS A 356 3.84 -9.95 -13.17
CA HIS A 356 4.86 -8.96 -12.88
C HIS A 356 5.72 -8.65 -14.11
N LEU A 357 6.27 -9.68 -14.75
CA LEU A 357 7.09 -9.54 -15.95
C LEU A 357 6.33 -8.88 -17.10
N ALA A 358 5.09 -9.32 -17.36
CA ALA A 358 4.30 -8.82 -18.47
C ALA A 358 3.93 -7.34 -18.29
N ILE A 359 3.45 -6.94 -17.11
CA ILE A 359 3.06 -5.55 -16.83
C ILE A 359 4.30 -4.67 -16.79
N GLN A 360 5.32 -5.01 -16.01
CA GLN A 360 6.52 -4.18 -15.88
C GLN A 360 7.24 -4.02 -17.22
N ARG A 361 7.32 -5.07 -18.06
CA ARG A 361 7.94 -4.98 -19.38
C ARG A 361 7.23 -4.04 -20.31
N LYS A 362 5.90 -4.08 -20.30
CA LYS A 362 5.10 -3.14 -21.09
C LYS A 362 5.35 -1.69 -20.67
N CYS A 363 5.60 -1.45 -19.37
CA CYS A 363 5.85 -0.10 -18.85
C CYS A 363 7.25 0.45 -19.17
N ILE A 364 8.28 -0.40 -19.19
CA ILE A 364 9.70 0.04 -19.32
C ILE A 364 10.27 -0.21 -20.73
N GLY A 365 9.62 -1.05 -21.56
CA GLY A 365 10.13 -1.47 -22.88
C GLY A 365 9.64 -0.66 -24.07
N GLU A 366 10.34 -0.76 -25.21
CA GLU A 366 9.86 -0.28 -26.51
C GLU A 366 8.63 -1.11 -26.97
N GLU A 367 7.59 -0.43 -27.47
CA GLU A 367 6.27 -0.96 -27.85
C GLU A 367 6.28 -2.18 -28.79
N THR A 368 7.41 -2.50 -29.42
CA THR A 368 7.52 -3.52 -30.47
C THR A 368 7.53 -4.96 -29.97
N CYS A 369 7.71 -5.20 -28.67
CA CYS A 369 7.72 -6.55 -28.09
C CYS A 369 6.57 -6.74 -27.11
N ASP A 370 5.36 -7.02 -27.62
CA ASP A 370 4.30 -7.63 -26.80
C ASP A 370 4.65 -9.11 -26.59
N PRO A 371 5.25 -9.49 -25.45
CA PRO A 371 5.76 -10.84 -25.25
C PRO A 371 4.64 -11.86 -25.12
N LEU A 372 3.39 -11.39 -24.95
CA LEU A 372 2.21 -12.21 -24.81
C LEU A 372 1.44 -12.39 -26.13
N LYS A 373 1.84 -11.71 -27.21
CA LYS A 373 1.13 -11.73 -28.49
C LYS A 373 0.95 -13.15 -29.03
N ASP A 374 1.99 -13.98 -28.90
CA ASP A 374 1.96 -15.38 -29.38
C ASP A 374 1.02 -16.29 -28.56
N PHE A 375 0.63 -15.86 -27.36
CA PHE A 375 -0.24 -16.64 -26.46
C PHE A 375 -1.72 -16.25 -26.55
N ARG A 376 -2.06 -15.09 -27.12
CA ARG A 376 -3.46 -14.61 -27.23
C ARG A 376 -4.33 -15.45 -28.19
N GLY A 377 -3.72 -16.29 -29.02
CA GLY A 377 -4.44 -17.12 -30.02
C GLY A 377 -5.20 -18.31 -29.43
N GLY A 378 -4.92 -18.71 -28.19
CA GLY A 378 -5.63 -19.78 -27.49
C GLY A 378 -6.48 -19.23 -26.36
N GLN A 379 -7.68 -18.73 -26.65
CA GLN A 379 -8.63 -18.33 -25.59
C GLN A 379 -8.93 -19.53 -24.70
N ARG A 380 -8.26 -19.60 -23.55
CA ARG A 380 -8.51 -20.54 -22.47
C ARG A 380 -9.04 -19.71 -21.31
N SER A 381 -10.25 -20.01 -20.86
CA SER A 381 -10.79 -19.41 -19.64
C SER A 381 -10.27 -20.23 -18.46
N TYR A 382 -9.55 -19.58 -17.54
CA TYR A 382 -9.10 -20.22 -16.31
C TYR A 382 -10.23 -20.15 -15.28
N SER A 383 -11.25 -21.02 -15.43
CA SER A 383 -12.33 -21.08 -14.44
C SER A 383 -11.90 -21.88 -13.22
N TRP A 384 -11.62 -21.19 -12.12
CA TRP A 384 -11.28 -21.82 -10.84
C TRP A 384 -12.25 -21.33 -9.77
N ARG A 385 -12.87 -22.27 -9.04
CA ARG A 385 -13.69 -21.98 -7.86
C ARG A 385 -12.88 -22.37 -6.64
N SER A 386 -12.16 -21.42 -6.08
CA SER A 386 -11.24 -21.68 -4.98
C SER A 386 -11.54 -20.85 -3.75
N TYR A 387 -11.10 -21.36 -2.60
CA TYR A 387 -11.10 -20.64 -1.33
C TYR A 387 -9.90 -19.68 -1.20
N ASP A 388 -8.95 -19.74 -2.12
CA ASP A 388 -7.73 -18.95 -2.14
C ASP A 388 -7.88 -17.73 -3.06
N LYS A 389 -8.19 -16.59 -2.42
CA LYS A 389 -8.43 -15.31 -3.08
C LYS A 389 -7.18 -14.73 -3.75
N ASP A 390 -5.99 -15.06 -3.24
CA ASP A 390 -4.75 -14.54 -3.82
C ASP A 390 -4.50 -15.17 -5.20
N LEU A 391 -4.64 -16.50 -5.33
CA LEU A 391 -4.49 -17.15 -6.63
C LEU A 391 -5.59 -16.72 -7.61
N ASP A 392 -6.85 -16.63 -7.17
CA ASP A 392 -7.97 -16.23 -8.02
C ASP A 392 -7.72 -14.85 -8.67
N SER A 393 -7.12 -13.90 -7.93
CA SER A 393 -6.79 -12.59 -8.47
C SER A 393 -5.67 -12.62 -9.51
N ILE A 394 -4.68 -13.50 -9.33
CA ILE A 394 -3.61 -13.73 -10.31
C ILE A 394 -4.21 -14.28 -11.59
N LEU A 395 -5.12 -15.27 -11.49
CA LEU A 395 -5.80 -15.82 -12.66
C LEU A 395 -6.57 -14.74 -13.41
N ALA A 396 -7.31 -13.88 -12.70
CA ALA A 396 -8.05 -12.77 -13.30
C ALA A 396 -7.12 -11.78 -14.03
N LEU A 397 -5.94 -11.48 -13.46
CA LEU A 397 -4.93 -10.62 -14.10
C LEU A 397 -4.27 -11.30 -15.30
N VAL A 398 -3.98 -12.60 -15.23
CA VAL A 398 -3.44 -13.36 -16.38
C VAL A 398 -4.45 -13.38 -17.52
N ASP A 399 -5.72 -13.67 -17.23
CA ASP A 399 -6.80 -13.63 -18.21
C ASP A 399 -6.88 -12.26 -18.90
N ARG A 400 -6.79 -11.18 -18.10
CA ARG A 400 -6.77 -9.80 -18.61
C ARG A 400 -5.58 -9.55 -19.54
N LEU A 401 -4.38 -10.00 -19.17
CA LEU A 401 -3.16 -9.88 -19.98
C LEU A 401 -3.23 -10.65 -21.30
N LEU A 402 -3.94 -11.79 -21.30
CA LEU A 402 -4.20 -12.59 -22.49
C LEU A 402 -5.30 -12.01 -23.39
N GLY A 403 -5.93 -10.90 -22.99
CA GLY A 403 -6.91 -10.16 -23.80
C GLY A 403 -8.37 -10.41 -23.42
N ASN A 404 -8.65 -11.11 -22.31
CA ASN A 404 -10.02 -11.24 -21.81
C ASN A 404 -10.49 -9.91 -21.21
N SER A 405 -11.64 -9.42 -21.67
CA SER A 405 -12.13 -8.07 -21.37
C SER A 405 -12.97 -7.97 -20.08
N GLN A 406 -13.16 -9.06 -19.34
CA GLN A 406 -14.01 -9.00 -18.14
C GLN A 406 -13.39 -8.10 -17.05
N PRO A 407 -14.19 -7.20 -16.46
CA PRO A 407 -13.73 -6.36 -15.36
C PRO A 407 -13.47 -7.21 -14.11
N ILE A 408 -12.37 -6.92 -13.41
CA ILE A 408 -12.03 -7.62 -12.16
C ILE A 408 -12.81 -6.97 -11.02
N ASN A 409 -13.67 -7.74 -10.35
CA ASN A 409 -14.41 -7.25 -9.19
C ASN A 409 -13.67 -7.58 -7.89
N TRP A 410 -12.98 -6.59 -7.31
CA TRP A 410 -12.17 -6.77 -6.10
C TRP A 410 -12.97 -6.91 -4.80
N THR A 411 -14.24 -6.49 -4.77
CA THR A 411 -15.03 -6.37 -3.52
C THR A 411 -15.23 -7.68 -2.73
N GLY A 412 -15.03 -8.84 -3.36
CA GLY A 412 -15.11 -10.16 -2.72
C GLY A 412 -13.76 -10.79 -2.33
N TYR A 413 -12.66 -10.05 -2.49
CA TYR A 413 -11.32 -10.56 -2.21
C TYR A 413 -10.84 -10.14 -0.82
N LYS A 414 -10.32 -11.10 -0.06
CA LYS A 414 -9.56 -10.85 1.17
C LYS A 414 -8.15 -11.37 0.94
N PHE A 415 -7.23 -10.46 0.66
CA PHE A 415 -5.86 -10.80 0.29
C PHE A 415 -5.01 -11.10 1.52
N SER A 416 -3.99 -11.94 1.35
CA SER A 416 -2.88 -11.94 2.30
C SER A 416 -2.07 -10.64 2.17
N GLU A 417 -1.49 -10.19 3.27
CA GLU A 417 -0.69 -8.95 3.29
C GLU A 417 0.47 -8.95 2.26
N PRO A 418 1.30 -10.02 2.13
CA PRO A 418 2.36 -10.03 1.10
C PRO A 418 1.81 -9.93 -0.31
N HIS A 419 0.66 -10.55 -0.56
CA HIS A 419 0.00 -10.50 -1.86
C HIS A 419 -0.56 -9.11 -2.16
N GLN A 420 -1.21 -8.46 -1.18
CA GLN A 420 -1.72 -7.10 -1.32
C GLN A 420 -0.62 -6.09 -1.63
N ARG A 421 0.55 -6.19 -0.95
CA ARG A 421 1.74 -5.35 -1.23
C ARG A 421 2.26 -5.54 -2.65
N TRP A 422 2.36 -6.78 -3.11
CA TRP A 422 2.77 -7.05 -4.49
C TRP A 422 1.74 -6.54 -5.50
N LEU A 423 0.46 -6.75 -5.22
CA LEU A 423 -0.65 -6.40 -6.10
C LEU A 423 -0.76 -4.87 -6.26
N SER A 424 -0.65 -4.09 -5.17
CA SER A 424 -0.62 -2.63 -5.26
C SER A 424 0.54 -2.13 -6.10
N HIS A 425 1.72 -2.72 -5.91
CA HIS A 425 2.92 -2.33 -6.62
C HIS A 425 2.80 -2.60 -8.12
N ILE A 426 2.29 -3.77 -8.53
CA ILE A 426 2.15 -4.08 -9.96
C ILE A 426 1.02 -3.29 -10.61
N LEU A 427 -0.06 -2.97 -9.87
CA LEU A 427 -1.11 -2.09 -10.36
C LEU A 427 -0.65 -0.64 -10.50
N LEU A 428 0.35 -0.19 -9.73
CA LEU A 428 1.00 1.10 -9.93
C LEU A 428 1.72 1.16 -11.29
N TYR A 429 2.48 0.13 -11.66
CA TYR A 429 3.06 0.05 -13.01
C TYR A 429 1.97 0.09 -14.09
N ARG A 430 0.90 -0.68 -13.90
CA ARG A 430 -0.23 -0.70 -14.84
C ARG A 430 -0.91 0.68 -14.97
N ALA A 431 -1.08 1.39 -13.87
CA ALA A 431 -1.61 2.74 -13.84
C ALA A 431 -0.72 3.71 -14.62
N TRP A 432 0.59 3.64 -14.41
CA TRP A 432 1.57 4.44 -15.14
C TRP A 432 1.45 4.21 -16.65
N ASP A 433 1.58 2.94 -17.10
CA ASP A 433 1.46 2.59 -18.53
C ASP A 433 0.18 3.16 -19.13
N HIS A 434 -0.95 2.99 -18.46
CA HIS A 434 -2.21 3.45 -19.01
C HIS A 434 -2.35 4.96 -19.03
N LEU A 435 -1.96 5.66 -17.96
CA LEU A 435 -2.09 7.13 -17.84
C LEU A 435 -1.13 7.89 -18.76
N CYS A 436 -0.06 7.25 -19.25
CA CYS A 436 0.77 7.83 -20.32
C CYS A 436 0.01 8.03 -21.63
N TYR A 437 -1.02 7.22 -21.90
CA TYR A 437 -1.78 7.25 -23.17
C TYR A 437 -3.27 7.58 -22.99
N SER A 438 -3.78 7.51 -21.76
CA SER A 438 -5.20 7.69 -21.42
C SER A 438 -5.35 8.74 -20.32
N SER A 439 -6.47 9.47 -20.36
CA SER A 439 -6.82 10.39 -19.29
C SER A 439 -7.51 9.72 -18.10
N LYS A 440 -7.92 8.46 -18.22
CA LYS A 440 -8.67 7.74 -17.20
C LYS A 440 -7.86 6.58 -16.67
N LEU A 441 -7.99 6.30 -15.39
CA LEU A 441 -7.44 5.11 -14.76
C LEU A 441 -8.24 3.87 -15.21
N PRO A 442 -7.63 2.69 -15.41
CA PRO A 442 -8.39 1.47 -15.69
C PRO A 442 -9.36 1.18 -14.54
N ASP A 443 -10.59 0.76 -14.86
CA ASP A 443 -11.64 0.46 -13.86
C ASP A 443 -11.14 -0.54 -12.81
N GLU A 444 -10.37 -1.56 -13.22
CA GLU A 444 -9.79 -2.51 -12.29
C GLU A 444 -8.80 -1.85 -11.31
N VAL A 445 -7.99 -0.90 -11.74
CA VAL A 445 -7.04 -0.21 -10.84
C VAL A 445 -7.81 0.72 -9.91
N GLN A 446 -8.80 1.45 -10.44
CA GLN A 446 -9.65 2.34 -9.63
C GLN A 446 -10.38 1.58 -8.52
N ALA A 447 -10.98 0.43 -8.86
CA ALA A 447 -11.69 -0.41 -7.92
C ALA A 447 -10.74 -1.00 -6.86
N PHE A 448 -9.51 -1.37 -7.23
CA PHE A 448 -8.50 -1.84 -6.26
C PHE A 448 -8.09 -0.73 -5.30
N VAL A 449 -7.77 0.47 -5.80
CA VAL A 449 -7.36 1.61 -4.96
C VAL A 449 -8.48 1.99 -3.98
N ALA A 450 -9.73 2.04 -4.45
CA ALA A 450 -10.88 2.31 -3.60
C ALA A 450 -11.06 1.25 -2.49
N LEU A 451 -10.93 -0.03 -2.84
CA LEU A 451 -11.01 -1.13 -1.87
C LEU A 451 -9.87 -1.06 -0.85
N ALA A 452 -8.63 -0.87 -1.33
CA ALA A 452 -7.44 -0.84 -0.50
C ALA A 452 -7.49 0.31 0.52
N LEU A 453 -7.75 1.54 0.06
CA LEU A 453 -7.78 2.72 0.93
C LEU A 453 -8.99 2.74 1.89
N SER A 454 -10.04 1.97 1.61
CA SER A 454 -11.19 1.82 2.51
C SER A 454 -11.02 0.71 3.55
N SER A 455 -9.91 -0.02 3.53
CA SER A 455 -9.65 -1.11 4.47
C SER A 455 -8.98 -0.59 5.75
N ASP A 456 -9.53 -0.96 6.91
CA ASP A 456 -9.01 -0.56 8.22
C ASP A 456 -7.62 -1.16 8.54
N ASP A 457 -7.26 -2.27 7.89
CA ASP A 457 -6.02 -3.04 8.15
C ASP A 457 -5.10 -3.07 6.93
N ILE A 458 -4.89 -1.89 6.34
CA ILE A 458 -4.03 -1.75 5.16
C ILE A 458 -2.57 -1.50 5.54
N HIS A 459 -1.67 -2.27 4.94
CA HIS A 459 -0.24 -2.06 5.13
C HIS A 459 0.22 -0.70 4.56
N PRO A 460 1.07 0.10 5.26
CA PRO A 460 1.49 1.43 4.82
C PRO A 460 2.10 1.52 3.41
N ALA A 461 2.83 0.48 2.98
CA ALA A 461 3.37 0.42 1.61
C ALA A 461 2.27 0.34 0.53
N VAL A 462 1.15 -0.36 0.81
CA VAL A 462 0.00 -0.43 -0.10
C VAL A 462 -0.65 0.94 -0.21
N VAL A 463 -0.82 1.65 0.92
CA VAL A 463 -1.32 3.04 0.94
C VAL A 463 -0.41 3.92 0.09
N ALA A 464 0.90 3.84 0.25
CA ALA A 464 1.85 4.63 -0.52
C ALA A 464 1.72 4.37 -2.02
N ASP A 465 1.68 3.11 -2.47
CA ASP A 465 1.48 2.78 -3.89
C ASP A 465 0.13 3.29 -4.43
N CYS A 466 -0.95 3.15 -3.65
CA CYS A 466 -2.27 3.71 -4.00
C CYS A 466 -2.23 5.24 -4.15
N LEU A 467 -1.51 5.94 -3.26
CA LEU A 467 -1.31 7.39 -3.37
C LEU A 467 -0.44 7.76 -4.57
N PHE A 468 0.55 6.94 -4.93
CA PHE A 468 1.32 7.16 -6.16
C PHE A 468 0.45 7.03 -7.40
N ILE A 469 -0.47 6.05 -7.44
CA ILE A 469 -1.48 5.94 -8.51
C ILE A 469 -2.33 7.22 -8.58
N ILE A 470 -2.79 7.72 -7.43
CA ILE A 470 -3.57 8.97 -7.36
C ILE A 470 -2.72 10.17 -7.82
N SER A 471 -1.44 10.21 -7.48
CA SER A 471 -0.53 11.29 -7.91
C SER A 471 -0.37 11.32 -9.43
N LEU A 472 -0.26 10.16 -10.08
CA LEU A 472 -0.22 10.04 -11.54
C LEU A 472 -1.54 10.51 -12.16
N LEU A 473 -2.68 10.20 -11.53
CA LEU A 473 -4.00 10.63 -12.00
C LEU A 473 -4.14 12.16 -11.96
N VAL A 474 -3.58 12.82 -10.94
CA VAL A 474 -3.50 14.28 -10.82
C VAL A 474 -2.48 14.91 -11.80
N GLY A 475 -1.68 14.09 -12.50
CA GLY A 475 -0.67 14.56 -13.44
C GLY A 475 0.65 14.97 -12.77
N LEU A 476 0.90 14.53 -11.53
CA LEU A 476 2.20 14.73 -10.90
C LEU A 476 3.24 13.82 -11.57
N PRO A 477 4.42 14.36 -11.92
CA PRO A 477 5.47 13.55 -12.51
C PRO A 477 5.97 12.54 -11.49
N LEU A 478 6.04 11.28 -11.89
CA LEU A 478 6.67 10.23 -11.10
C LEU A 478 8.03 9.91 -11.70
N HIS A 479 9.05 9.71 -10.86
CA HIS A 479 10.35 9.28 -11.33
C HIS A 479 10.38 7.75 -11.43
N VAL A 480 11.16 7.19 -12.35
CA VAL A 480 11.26 5.73 -12.50
C VAL A 480 11.86 5.09 -11.24
N ASP A 481 12.70 5.82 -10.50
CA ASP A 481 13.24 5.37 -9.21
C ASP A 481 12.14 5.20 -8.15
N ASP A 482 11.09 6.02 -8.20
CA ASP A 482 9.94 5.91 -7.30
C ASP A 482 9.13 4.65 -7.59
N LEU A 483 9.20 4.10 -8.81
CA LEU A 483 8.64 2.78 -9.12
C LEU A 483 9.52 1.64 -8.60
N ALA A 484 10.83 1.85 -8.50
CA ALA A 484 11.78 0.80 -8.13
C ALA A 484 11.81 0.50 -6.62
N VAL A 485 11.40 1.45 -5.79
CA VAL A 485 11.34 1.28 -4.34
C VAL A 485 10.09 0.47 -3.97
N THR A 486 10.24 -0.65 -3.26
CA THR A 486 9.10 -1.50 -2.85
C THR A 486 8.41 -1.01 -1.58
N ASP A 487 9.11 -0.27 -0.73
CA ASP A 487 8.55 0.29 0.51
C ASP A 487 8.69 1.81 0.50
N LYS A 488 7.57 2.48 0.27
CA LYS A 488 7.46 3.94 0.17
C LYS A 488 6.66 4.53 1.32
N SER A 489 6.45 3.76 2.38
CA SER A 489 5.61 4.14 3.52
C SER A 489 6.04 5.46 4.18
N SER A 490 7.34 5.75 4.19
CA SER A 490 7.88 7.01 4.74
C SER A 490 7.49 8.27 3.94
N GLU A 491 7.07 8.11 2.67
CA GLU A 491 6.76 9.23 1.77
C GLU A 491 5.27 9.59 1.77
N THR A 492 4.40 8.77 2.36
CA THR A 492 2.94 8.92 2.32
C THR A 492 2.48 10.34 2.64
N GLN A 493 2.96 10.95 3.72
CA GLN A 493 2.58 12.30 4.12
C GLN A 493 3.05 13.38 3.14
N ALA A 494 4.29 13.27 2.65
CA ALA A 494 4.83 14.21 1.66
C ALA A 494 4.08 14.09 0.34
N LEU A 495 3.70 12.86 -0.05
CA LEU A 495 2.95 12.58 -1.27
C LEU A 495 1.51 13.11 -1.18
N LEU A 496 0.84 12.96 -0.04
CA LEU A 496 -0.46 13.59 0.21
C LEU A 496 -0.40 15.10 0.00
N GLY A 497 0.59 15.78 0.60
CA GLY A 497 0.79 17.22 0.40
C GLY A 497 0.99 17.60 -1.07
N LYS A 498 1.78 16.82 -1.81
CA LYS A 498 1.97 17.02 -3.26
C LYS A 498 0.67 16.82 -4.04
N ILE A 499 -0.09 15.77 -3.75
CA ILE A 499 -1.39 15.48 -4.40
C ILE A 499 -2.35 16.65 -4.22
N TYR A 500 -2.53 17.14 -3.00
CA TYR A 500 -3.42 18.27 -2.73
C TYR A 500 -2.92 19.57 -3.37
N SER A 501 -1.62 19.84 -3.36
CA SER A 501 -1.05 20.97 -4.09
C SER A 501 -1.28 20.86 -5.60
N GLY A 502 -1.21 19.65 -6.16
CA GLY A 502 -1.51 19.37 -7.56
C GLY A 502 -2.98 19.62 -7.88
N LEU A 503 -3.89 19.08 -7.06
CA LEU A 503 -5.33 19.32 -7.17
C LEU A 503 -5.66 20.81 -7.10
N GLU A 504 -5.13 21.54 -6.12
CA GLU A 504 -5.35 22.99 -6.02
C GLU A 504 -4.86 23.74 -7.26
N SER A 505 -3.70 23.35 -7.81
CA SER A 505 -3.17 23.93 -9.04
C SER A 505 -4.10 23.66 -10.23
N THR A 506 -4.59 22.43 -10.38
CA THR A 506 -5.56 22.07 -11.43
C THR A 506 -6.83 22.90 -11.35
N PHE A 507 -7.41 23.08 -10.16
CA PHE A 507 -8.62 23.90 -9.99
C PHE A 507 -8.37 25.40 -10.16
N LYS A 508 -7.17 25.90 -9.83
CA LYS A 508 -6.77 27.31 -10.06
C LYS A 508 -6.51 27.63 -11.53
N ASN A 509 -5.97 26.69 -12.29
CA ASN A 509 -5.55 26.93 -13.69
C ASN A 509 -6.67 26.67 -14.72
N HIS A 510 -7.85 26.20 -14.30
CA HIS A 510 -9.03 25.99 -15.15
C HIS A 510 -8.82 25.06 -16.35
N ALA A 511 -7.93 24.07 -16.23
CA ALA A 511 -7.73 23.06 -17.28
C ALA A 511 -8.93 22.09 -17.30
N VAL A 512 -9.92 22.36 -18.16
CA VAL A 512 -11.16 21.56 -18.27
C VAL A 512 -10.87 20.07 -18.50
N GLN A 513 -9.79 19.72 -19.20
CA GLN A 513 -9.40 18.33 -19.48
C GLN A 513 -8.87 17.56 -18.25
N GLU A 514 -8.44 18.27 -17.21
CA GLU A 514 -7.90 17.68 -15.97
C GLU A 514 -8.96 17.56 -14.88
N TYR A 515 -10.11 18.24 -15.05
CA TYR A 515 -11.17 18.31 -14.05
C TYR A 515 -11.73 16.92 -13.67
N ASP A 516 -12.02 16.07 -14.67
CA ASP A 516 -12.53 14.72 -14.41
C ASP A 516 -11.50 13.88 -13.63
N ARG A 517 -10.21 14.02 -13.95
CA ARG A 517 -9.13 13.30 -13.25
C ARG A 517 -8.99 13.77 -11.82
N ALA A 518 -9.09 15.07 -11.58
CA ALA A 518 -9.07 15.66 -10.25
C ALA A 518 -10.25 15.14 -9.41
N CYS A 519 -11.45 15.06 -9.98
CA CYS A 519 -12.62 14.48 -9.31
C CYS A 519 -12.42 13.00 -8.97
N ASP A 520 -11.89 12.21 -9.91
CA ASP A 520 -11.61 10.79 -9.68
C ASP A 520 -10.54 10.60 -8.59
N ALA A 521 -9.49 11.44 -8.58
CA ALA A 521 -8.47 11.45 -7.53
C ALA A 521 -9.06 11.80 -6.15
N MET A 522 -9.90 12.83 -6.06
CA MET A 522 -10.59 13.22 -4.82
C MET A 522 -11.53 12.13 -4.32
N LYS A 523 -12.23 11.44 -5.23
CA LYS A 523 -13.07 10.29 -4.86
C LYS A 523 -12.22 9.16 -4.26
N LEU A 524 -11.09 8.85 -4.87
CA LEU A 524 -10.19 7.77 -4.43
C LEU A 524 -9.47 8.08 -3.12
N ILE A 525 -9.12 9.33 -2.84
CA ILE A 525 -8.41 9.72 -1.60
C ILE A 525 -9.34 9.86 -0.39
N SER A 526 -10.65 10.05 -0.61
CA SER A 526 -11.64 10.27 0.46
C SER A 526 -11.74 9.18 1.55
N PRO A 527 -11.36 7.91 1.33
CA PRO A 527 -11.30 6.91 2.40
C PRO A 527 -10.06 7.02 3.31
N VAL A 528 -9.07 7.87 2.99
CA VAL A 528 -7.86 8.00 3.81
C VAL A 528 -8.18 8.77 5.10
N GLU A 529 -8.03 8.11 6.25
CA GLU A 529 -8.36 8.66 7.56
C GLU A 529 -7.16 9.40 8.19
N ASP A 530 -6.85 10.61 7.69
CA ASP A 530 -5.70 11.42 8.13
C ASP A 530 -6.06 12.90 8.36
N ASN A 531 -5.53 13.53 9.41
CA ASN A 531 -5.82 14.93 9.75
C ASN A 531 -5.34 15.91 8.66
N THR A 532 -4.21 15.63 8.01
CA THR A 532 -3.67 16.42 6.89
C THR A 532 -4.61 16.33 5.68
N VAL A 533 -5.20 15.16 5.43
CA VAL A 533 -6.23 14.96 4.39
C VAL A 533 -7.46 15.82 4.68
N CYS A 534 -7.94 15.84 5.93
CA CYS A 534 -9.09 16.69 6.30
C CYS A 534 -8.81 18.18 6.08
N GLN A 535 -7.68 18.68 6.56
CA GLN A 535 -7.28 20.08 6.41
C GLN A 535 -7.06 20.48 4.95
N SER A 536 -6.36 19.62 4.19
CA SER A 536 -6.07 19.88 2.77
C SER A 536 -7.32 19.80 1.91
N SER A 537 -8.26 18.89 2.24
CA SER A 537 -9.57 18.81 1.58
C SER A 537 -10.40 20.07 1.80
N TYR A 538 -10.35 20.65 3.01
CA TYR A 538 -11.04 21.92 3.27
C TYR A 538 -10.36 23.10 2.56
N SER A 539 -9.03 23.16 2.51
CA SER A 539 -8.30 24.15 1.68
C SER A 539 -8.73 24.06 0.22
N LEU A 540 -8.75 22.84 -0.32
CA LEU A 540 -9.18 22.54 -1.68
C LEU A 540 -10.64 22.95 -1.93
N PHE A 541 -11.54 22.70 -0.98
CA PHE A 541 -12.93 23.13 -1.04
C PHE A 541 -13.05 24.65 -1.24
N ARG A 542 -12.27 25.47 -0.52
CA ARG A 542 -12.27 26.93 -0.68
C ARG A 542 -11.74 27.37 -2.05
N VAL A 543 -10.71 26.68 -2.55
CA VAL A 543 -10.19 26.91 -3.91
C VAL A 543 -11.25 26.61 -4.95
N ILE A 544 -12.00 25.50 -4.81
CA ILE A 544 -13.07 25.13 -5.73
C ILE A 544 -14.22 26.15 -5.65
N LEU A 545 -14.66 26.56 -4.46
CA LEU A 545 -15.74 27.54 -4.29
C LEU A 545 -15.50 28.91 -4.92
N THR A 546 -14.23 29.27 -5.15
CA THR A 546 -13.80 30.53 -5.74
C THR A 546 -13.37 30.40 -7.20
N SER A 547 -13.41 29.19 -7.75
CA SER A 547 -13.05 28.90 -9.13
C SER A 547 -14.13 29.33 -10.13
N SER A 548 -13.76 29.55 -11.39
CA SER A 548 -14.67 29.93 -12.48
C SER A 548 -15.16 28.73 -13.31
N PHE A 549 -15.24 27.52 -12.74
CA PHE A 549 -15.81 26.37 -13.44
C PHE A 549 -17.32 26.55 -13.67
N LYS A 550 -17.89 25.72 -14.56
CA LYS A 550 -19.34 25.60 -14.66
C LYS A 550 -19.90 25.24 -13.29
N GLU A 551 -21.02 25.83 -12.93
CA GLU A 551 -21.61 25.68 -11.58
C GLU A 551 -21.80 24.20 -11.19
N GLU A 552 -22.29 23.36 -12.11
CA GLU A 552 -22.46 21.92 -11.89
C GLU A 552 -21.14 21.20 -11.56
N ASP A 553 -20.08 21.50 -12.31
CA ASP A 553 -18.75 20.94 -12.08
C ASP A 553 -18.17 21.44 -10.75
N MET A 554 -18.24 22.74 -10.48
CA MET A 554 -17.80 23.31 -9.22
C MET A 554 -18.45 22.59 -8.02
N TRP A 555 -19.77 22.41 -8.04
CA TRP A 555 -20.46 21.75 -6.92
C TRP A 555 -20.19 20.25 -6.84
N LYS A 556 -20.02 19.55 -7.96
CA LYS A 556 -19.59 18.15 -7.97
C LYS A 556 -18.22 17.99 -7.31
N ALA A 557 -17.26 18.86 -7.61
CA ALA A 557 -15.95 18.84 -6.96
C ALA A 557 -16.03 19.24 -5.48
N CYS A 558 -16.84 20.25 -5.13
CA CYS A 558 -17.10 20.62 -3.74
C CYS A 558 -17.62 19.46 -2.91
N ARG A 559 -18.51 18.60 -3.45
CA ARG A 559 -19.02 17.41 -2.73
C ARG A 559 -17.88 16.50 -2.29
N PHE A 560 -16.92 16.21 -3.17
CA PHE A 560 -15.78 15.36 -2.83
C PHE A 560 -14.83 16.03 -1.83
N ALA A 561 -14.60 17.34 -1.95
CA ALA A 561 -13.74 18.09 -1.04
C ALA A 561 -14.35 18.16 0.38
N VAL A 562 -15.65 18.42 0.48
CA VAL A 562 -16.40 18.44 1.74
C VAL A 562 -16.41 17.05 2.39
N HIS A 563 -16.65 16.00 1.61
CA HIS A 563 -16.60 14.63 2.13
C HIS A 563 -15.22 14.31 2.71
N GLY A 564 -14.13 14.59 1.97
CA GLY A 564 -12.77 14.42 2.49
C GLY A 564 -12.46 15.25 3.74
N ALA A 565 -13.04 16.45 3.86
CA ALA A 565 -12.83 17.35 4.99
C ALA A 565 -13.56 16.92 6.27
N TYR A 566 -14.76 16.35 6.15
CA TYR A 566 -15.70 16.22 7.28
C TYR A 566 -16.26 14.81 7.51
N LYS A 567 -15.81 13.81 6.74
CA LYS A 567 -16.21 12.41 6.92
C LYS A 567 -15.84 11.82 8.29
N TRP A 568 -14.70 12.21 8.84
CA TRP A 568 -14.10 11.55 10.00
C TRP A 568 -14.35 12.30 11.31
N ASP A 569 -15.13 11.69 12.21
CA ASP A 569 -15.54 12.29 13.48
C ASP A 569 -14.38 12.73 14.36
N ARG A 570 -13.33 11.91 14.43
CA ARG A 570 -12.15 12.16 15.27
C ARG A 570 -11.34 13.38 14.81
N PHE A 571 -11.56 13.85 13.59
CA PHE A 571 -10.84 14.94 12.97
C PHE A 571 -11.72 16.11 12.57
N LEU A 572 -13.00 16.12 12.96
CA LEU A 572 -13.94 17.21 12.65
C LEU A 572 -13.25 18.55 12.94
N PRO A 573 -12.78 19.25 11.90
CA PRO A 573 -11.85 20.34 12.08
C PRO A 573 -12.58 21.57 12.60
N TRP A 574 -11.81 22.58 13.03
CA TRP A 574 -12.34 23.92 13.13
C TRP A 574 -12.84 24.35 11.73
N VAL A 575 -14.09 24.79 11.64
CA VAL A 575 -14.60 25.42 10.43
C VAL A 575 -13.97 26.81 10.34
N GLN A 576 -13.02 27.04 9.41
CA GLN A 576 -12.33 28.34 9.32
C GLN A 576 -13.29 29.46 8.92
N ASP A 577 -14.12 29.19 7.90
CA ASP A 577 -15.18 30.09 7.45
C ASP A 577 -16.50 29.32 7.34
N PRO A 578 -17.43 29.52 8.28
CA PRO A 578 -18.74 28.87 8.26
C PRO A 578 -19.60 29.26 7.06
N ASN A 579 -19.35 30.43 6.46
CA ASN A 579 -20.09 30.88 5.28
C ASN A 579 -19.85 29.97 4.08
N ASP A 580 -18.66 29.36 3.98
CA ASP A 580 -18.34 28.41 2.91
C ASP A 580 -19.26 27.17 3.01
N LEU A 581 -19.50 26.66 4.22
CA LEU A 581 -20.41 25.52 4.46
C LEU A 581 -21.88 25.91 4.28
N ILE A 582 -22.28 27.10 4.73
CA ILE A 582 -23.64 27.62 4.54
C ILE A 582 -23.95 27.77 3.05
N LYS A 583 -23.00 28.30 2.26
CA LYS A 583 -23.13 28.42 0.80
C LYS A 583 -23.29 27.04 0.14
N PHE A 584 -22.53 26.04 0.60
CA PHE A 584 -22.66 24.66 0.14
C PHE A 584 -24.03 24.04 0.47
N LEU A 585 -24.49 24.17 1.72
CA LEU A 585 -25.83 23.72 2.13
C LEU A 585 -26.92 24.42 1.32
N SER A 586 -26.79 25.72 1.06
CA SER A 586 -27.73 26.50 0.23
C SER A 586 -27.94 25.90 -1.14
N HIS A 587 -26.85 25.62 -1.84
CA HIS A 587 -26.94 25.00 -3.16
C HIS A 587 -27.57 23.60 -3.11
N HIS A 588 -27.08 22.72 -2.23
CA HIS A 588 -27.51 21.32 -2.20
C HIS A 588 -28.95 21.14 -1.69
N PHE A 589 -29.38 21.92 -0.72
CA PHE A 589 -30.77 21.91 -0.29
C PHE A 589 -31.72 22.49 -1.35
N ALA A 590 -31.28 23.48 -2.14
CA ALA A 590 -32.07 23.96 -3.28
C ALA A 590 -32.25 22.89 -4.36
N LEU A 591 -31.21 22.09 -4.66
CA LEU A 591 -31.32 20.93 -5.57
C LEU A 591 -32.24 19.85 -4.99
N GLN A 592 -32.08 19.55 -3.69
CA GLN A 592 -32.93 18.58 -3.01
C GLN A 592 -34.40 19.01 -3.03
N ALA A 593 -34.71 20.30 -2.87
CA ALA A 593 -36.07 20.84 -2.94
C ALA A 593 -36.71 20.67 -4.33
N LYS A 594 -35.90 20.68 -5.41
CA LYS A 594 -36.37 20.41 -6.78
C LYS A 594 -36.58 18.92 -7.09
N GLY A 595 -36.12 18.02 -6.21
CA GLY A 595 -36.12 16.57 -6.47
C GLY A 595 -35.07 16.15 -7.50
N GLU A 596 -34.07 17.00 -7.77
CA GLU A 596 -33.01 16.74 -8.74
C GLU A 596 -31.80 16.00 -8.13
N ASP A 597 -31.72 15.91 -6.80
CA ASP A 597 -30.58 15.32 -6.09
C ASP A 597 -30.91 13.92 -5.54
N ASP A 598 -30.89 12.92 -6.42
CA ASP A 598 -30.83 11.49 -6.03
C ASP A 598 -29.42 11.07 -5.56
N ILE A 599 -28.43 11.97 -5.69
CA ILE A 599 -27.01 11.61 -5.66
C ILE A 599 -26.35 12.16 -4.40
N ALA A 600 -26.28 11.31 -3.38
CA ALA A 600 -25.46 11.39 -2.17
C ALA A 600 -25.94 12.33 -1.04
N THR A 601 -26.64 11.75 -0.06
CA THR A 601 -26.89 12.36 1.25
C THR A 601 -25.62 12.58 2.09
N GLU A 602 -24.51 11.92 1.73
CA GLU A 602 -23.28 11.90 2.53
C GLU A 602 -22.61 13.30 2.65
N PRO A 603 -22.35 14.08 1.58
CA PRO A 603 -21.73 15.39 1.74
C PRO A 603 -22.60 16.39 2.49
N ILE A 604 -23.93 16.31 2.34
CA ILE A 604 -24.89 17.12 3.11
C ILE A 604 -24.78 16.73 4.58
N GLN A 605 -24.82 15.43 4.89
CA GLN A 605 -24.62 14.93 6.24
C GLN A 605 -23.30 15.44 6.83
N ASP A 606 -22.19 15.27 6.13
CA ASP A 606 -20.86 15.67 6.61
C ASP A 606 -20.79 17.18 6.85
N THR A 607 -21.44 17.98 6.00
CA THR A 607 -21.55 19.43 6.20
C THR A 607 -22.41 19.77 7.42
N LEU A 608 -23.58 19.14 7.58
CA LEU A 608 -24.44 19.37 8.74
C LEU A 608 -23.71 18.98 10.03
N ARG A 609 -22.91 17.90 10.00
CA ARG A 609 -22.05 17.49 11.12
C ARG A 609 -21.00 18.55 11.39
N ALA A 610 -20.29 19.01 10.37
CA ALA A 610 -19.28 20.05 10.50
C ALA A 610 -19.84 21.31 11.17
N VAL A 611 -21.01 21.77 10.72
CA VAL A 611 -21.67 22.95 11.28
C VAL A 611 -22.18 22.69 12.70
N ALA A 612 -22.72 21.51 12.97
CA ALA A 612 -23.20 21.10 14.30
C ALA A 612 -22.09 21.02 15.36
N TYR A 613 -20.94 20.44 14.99
CA TYR A 613 -19.81 20.24 15.92
C TYR A 613 -18.88 21.45 16.00
N ALA A 614 -19.00 22.41 15.09
CA ALA A 614 -18.25 23.65 15.13
C ALA A 614 -18.74 24.54 16.29
N SER A 615 -18.21 24.28 17.48
CA SER A 615 -18.48 25.01 18.73
C SER A 615 -17.74 26.35 18.83
N GLY A 616 -16.99 26.75 17.80
CA GLY A 616 -16.28 28.02 17.77
C GLY A 616 -17.22 29.22 17.74
N GLU A 617 -16.89 30.27 18.49
CA GLU A 617 -17.66 31.53 18.55
C GLU A 617 -17.90 32.11 17.14
N VAL A 618 -16.91 32.02 16.25
CA VAL A 618 -17.02 32.45 14.85
C VAL A 618 -18.13 31.70 14.09
N THR A 619 -18.26 30.40 14.32
CA THR A 619 -19.30 29.57 13.70
C THR A 619 -20.68 29.91 14.24
N VAL A 620 -20.79 30.06 15.55
CA VAL A 620 -22.04 30.49 16.18
C VAL A 620 -22.46 31.88 15.66
N GLU A 621 -21.54 32.83 15.55
CA GLU A 621 -21.84 34.17 15.02
C GLU A 621 -22.21 34.16 13.53
N ALA A 622 -21.56 33.34 12.71
CA ALA A 622 -21.95 33.19 11.30
C ALA A 622 -23.34 32.56 11.16
N LEU A 623 -23.65 31.54 11.96
CA LEU A 623 -24.98 30.92 11.96
C LEU A 623 -26.07 31.85 12.50
N LYS A 624 -25.75 32.75 13.44
CA LYS A 624 -26.68 33.80 13.87
C LYS A 624 -27.01 34.79 12.75
N LYS A 625 -26.04 35.10 11.89
CA LYS A 625 -26.23 35.99 10.73
C LYS A 625 -26.99 35.32 9.59
N PHE A 626 -26.89 33.99 9.48
CA PHE A 626 -27.65 33.22 8.53
C PHE A 626 -29.16 33.31 8.82
N ASP A 627 -29.97 33.34 7.77
CA ASP A 627 -31.42 33.31 7.91
C ASP A 627 -31.98 31.89 7.73
N PRO A 628 -32.16 31.11 8.80
CA PRO A 628 -32.71 29.76 8.70
C PRO A 628 -34.19 29.75 8.28
N THR A 629 -34.82 30.90 8.03
CA THR A 629 -36.21 30.98 7.53
C THR A 629 -36.30 30.86 6.00
N GLU A 630 -35.18 30.75 5.29
CA GLU A 630 -35.20 30.53 3.84
C GLU A 630 -35.79 29.16 3.49
N LYS A 631 -36.75 29.14 2.55
CA LYS A 631 -37.54 27.94 2.19
C LYS A 631 -36.69 26.70 1.89
N TRP A 632 -35.61 26.86 1.14
CA TRP A 632 -34.72 25.74 0.80
C TRP A 632 -34.07 25.13 2.05
N PHE A 633 -33.73 25.94 3.05
CA PHE A 633 -33.07 25.47 4.27
C PHE A 633 -34.04 24.66 5.14
N ILE A 634 -35.26 25.18 5.27
CA ILE A 634 -36.38 24.51 5.93
C ILE A 634 -36.67 23.16 5.27
N ASP A 635 -36.81 23.15 3.95
CA ASP A 635 -37.07 21.94 3.19
C ASP A 635 -35.92 20.93 3.34
N GLY A 636 -34.67 21.38 3.31
CA GLY A 636 -33.47 20.56 3.51
C GLY A 636 -33.38 19.91 4.90
N ILE A 637 -33.58 20.68 5.97
CA ILE A 637 -33.57 20.17 7.35
C ILE A 637 -34.76 19.23 7.58
N ARG A 638 -35.95 19.54 7.07
CA ARG A 638 -37.11 18.64 7.16
C ARG A 638 -36.83 17.31 6.46
N LYS A 639 -36.26 17.35 5.25
CA LYS A 639 -35.86 16.14 4.52
C LYS A 639 -34.78 15.36 5.26
N ALA A 640 -33.84 16.04 5.91
CA ALA A 640 -32.80 15.41 6.72
C ALA A 640 -33.35 14.59 7.89
N PHE A 641 -34.57 14.89 8.38
CA PHE A 641 -35.27 14.12 9.41
C PHE A 641 -36.15 12.98 8.90
N GLU A 642 -36.36 12.83 7.58
CA GLU A 642 -37.16 11.74 7.02
C GLU A 642 -36.61 10.38 7.48
N SER A 643 -37.51 9.43 7.74
CA SER A 643 -37.16 8.15 8.37
C SER A 643 -36.25 7.27 7.51
N ASP A 644 -36.25 7.48 6.19
CA ASP A 644 -35.40 6.80 5.22
C ASP A 644 -33.97 7.35 5.16
N ARG A 645 -33.70 8.49 5.83
CA ARG A 645 -32.35 9.08 5.85
C ARG A 645 -31.41 8.35 6.81
N PRO A 646 -30.09 8.32 6.49
CA PRO A 646 -29.09 7.76 7.37
C PRO A 646 -29.17 8.35 8.77
N PHE A 647 -28.96 7.50 9.76
CA PHE A 647 -28.95 7.85 11.17
C PHE A 647 -28.09 9.08 11.50
N GLN A 648 -26.90 9.14 10.91
CA GLN A 648 -25.95 10.23 11.14
C GLN A 648 -26.42 11.56 10.55
N THR A 649 -27.16 11.55 9.44
CA THR A 649 -27.78 12.76 8.86
C THR A 649 -28.82 13.33 9.84
N ARG A 650 -29.68 12.46 10.37
CA ARG A 650 -30.70 12.83 11.35
C ARG A 650 -30.10 13.38 12.65
N LYS A 651 -29.04 12.73 13.14
CA LYS A 651 -28.28 13.19 14.32
C LYS A 651 -27.64 14.57 14.09
N ALA A 652 -27.05 14.80 12.92
CA ALA A 652 -26.46 16.08 12.56
C ALA A 652 -27.50 17.22 12.49
N ALA A 653 -28.64 16.96 11.85
CA ALA A 653 -29.75 17.90 11.79
C ALA A 653 -30.29 18.26 13.20
N LEU A 654 -30.35 17.27 14.10
CA LEU A 654 -30.77 17.50 15.49
C LEU A 654 -29.86 18.50 16.22
N PHE A 655 -28.55 18.43 16.03
CA PHE A 655 -27.61 19.35 16.67
C PHE A 655 -27.66 20.77 16.12
N LEU A 656 -28.21 20.97 14.91
CA LEU A 656 -28.46 22.30 14.36
C LEU A 656 -29.72 22.95 14.92
N MET A 657 -30.67 22.15 15.45
CA MET A 657 -31.94 22.67 15.95
C MET A 657 -31.78 23.76 17.01
N PRO A 658 -30.91 23.64 18.04
CA PRO A 658 -30.72 24.70 19.03
C PRO A 658 -30.30 26.06 18.46
N VAL A 659 -29.67 26.06 17.28
CA VAL A 659 -29.19 27.28 16.61
C VAL A 659 -30.32 27.97 15.83
N ILE A 660 -31.23 27.18 15.24
CA ILE A 660 -32.29 27.69 14.34
C ILE A 660 -33.65 27.83 15.02
N GLN A 661 -33.85 27.16 16.16
CA GLN A 661 -35.11 27.11 16.91
C GLN A 661 -35.65 28.50 17.27
N GLU A 662 -34.77 29.48 17.57
CA GLU A 662 -35.19 30.82 18.00
C GLU A 662 -35.98 31.54 16.91
N LYS A 663 -35.73 31.24 15.63
CA LYS A 663 -36.53 31.80 14.52
C LYS A 663 -37.68 30.89 14.11
N TRP A 664 -37.50 29.57 14.13
CA TRP A 664 -38.52 28.63 13.65
C TRP A 664 -39.77 28.57 14.53
N PHE A 665 -39.57 28.74 15.84
CA PHE A 665 -40.64 28.65 16.84
C PHE A 665 -41.00 30.01 17.43
N ASP A 666 -40.65 31.11 16.76
CA ASP A 666 -41.06 32.45 17.19
C ASP A 666 -42.49 32.76 16.73
N ASP A 667 -43.40 32.87 17.68
CA ASP A 667 -44.79 33.27 17.43
C ASP A 667 -44.91 34.72 16.93
N SER A 668 -43.88 35.55 17.16
CA SER A 668 -43.85 36.96 16.76
C SER A 668 -43.68 37.16 15.25
N LEU A 669 -43.24 36.12 14.51
CA LEU A 669 -43.12 36.18 13.06
C LEU A 669 -44.50 36.30 12.40
N LYS A 670 -44.62 37.29 11.50
CA LYS A 670 -45.86 37.57 10.75
C LYS A 670 -46.25 36.42 9.81
N GLU A 671 -45.26 35.76 9.24
CA GLU A 671 -45.45 34.64 8.32
C GLU A 671 -44.92 33.36 8.96
N ASP A 672 -45.66 32.27 8.79
CA ASP A 672 -45.24 30.98 9.29
C ASP A 672 -44.14 30.39 8.41
N VAL A 673 -43.07 29.97 9.07
CA VAL A 673 -41.88 29.37 8.44
C VAL A 673 -42.23 28.07 7.68
N MET A 674 -43.26 27.35 8.13
CA MET A 674 -43.74 26.10 7.54
C MET A 674 -45.26 26.12 7.42
N SER A 675 -45.81 25.43 6.42
CA SER A 675 -47.26 25.18 6.37
C SER A 675 -47.69 24.25 7.51
N GLU A 676 -48.98 24.24 7.81
CA GLU A 676 -49.58 23.40 8.86
C GLU A 676 -49.30 21.90 8.66
N GLU A 677 -49.32 21.43 7.41
CA GLU A 677 -48.98 20.05 7.05
C GLU A 677 -47.49 19.76 7.27
N GLN A 678 -46.63 20.70 6.88
CA GLN A 678 -45.18 20.59 7.04
C GLN A 678 -44.78 20.56 8.52
N LYS A 679 -45.44 21.34 9.38
CA LYS A 679 -45.21 21.31 10.84
C LYS A 679 -45.56 19.94 11.43
N ALA A 680 -46.71 19.37 11.04
CA ALA A 680 -47.13 18.04 11.48
C ALA A 680 -46.13 16.95 11.05
N GLU A 681 -45.72 16.99 9.78
CA GLU A 681 -44.72 16.08 9.22
C GLU A 681 -43.36 16.23 9.90
N PHE A 682 -42.90 17.47 10.10
CA PHE A 682 -41.64 17.77 10.76
C PHE A 682 -41.60 17.22 12.19
N CYS A 683 -42.62 17.50 13.00
CA CYS A 683 -42.71 17.00 14.39
C CYS A 683 -42.66 15.47 14.43
N LYS A 684 -43.36 14.80 13.51
CA LYS A 684 -43.35 13.33 13.39
C LYS A 684 -41.95 12.80 13.03
N ASN A 685 -41.31 13.38 12.02
CA ASN A 685 -40.00 12.95 11.52
C ASN A 685 -38.88 13.25 12.52
N TRP A 686 -38.85 14.46 13.09
CA TRP A 686 -37.92 14.86 14.15
C TRP A 686 -38.01 13.91 15.33
N ALA A 687 -39.21 13.59 15.80
CA ALA A 687 -39.34 12.72 16.94
C ALA A 687 -38.95 11.27 16.64
N SER A 688 -39.27 10.77 15.43
CA SER A 688 -38.78 9.46 14.97
C SER A 688 -37.26 9.42 14.83
N ALA A 689 -36.61 10.55 14.54
CA ALA A 689 -35.16 10.64 14.54
C ALA A 689 -34.58 10.48 15.94
N VAL A 690 -35.14 11.19 16.93
CA VAL A 690 -34.66 11.13 18.32
C VAL A 690 -34.81 9.72 18.92
N ASP A 691 -35.91 9.02 18.64
CA ASP A 691 -36.17 7.65 19.14
C ASP A 691 -35.05 6.66 18.75
N GLY A 692 -34.38 6.90 17.61
CA GLY A 692 -33.29 6.05 17.13
C GLY A 692 -31.90 6.46 17.61
N ILE A 693 -31.76 7.63 18.25
CA ILE A 693 -30.44 8.22 18.58
C ILE A 693 -30.00 7.83 19.98
N GLU A 694 -28.78 7.30 20.06
CA GLU A 694 -28.07 7.07 21.31
C GLU A 694 -28.10 8.34 22.18
N HIS A 695 -28.71 8.24 23.35
CA HIS A 695 -29.03 9.38 24.21
C HIS A 695 -27.81 9.92 24.97
N THR A 696 -26.78 10.28 24.22
CA THR A 696 -25.65 11.08 24.71
C THR A 696 -26.17 12.39 25.31
N PHE A 697 -25.41 12.97 26.25
CA PHE A 697 -25.81 14.20 26.93
C PHE A 697 -26.14 15.34 25.96
N ASP A 698 -25.35 15.51 24.90
CA ASP A 698 -25.55 16.58 23.91
C ASP A 698 -26.81 16.36 23.08
N VAL A 699 -27.11 15.11 22.69
CA VAL A 699 -28.37 14.76 22.01
C VAL A 699 -29.54 15.09 22.91
N LYS A 700 -29.45 14.72 24.20
CA LYS A 700 -30.51 15.04 25.18
C LYS A 700 -30.73 16.55 25.28
N LYS A 701 -29.64 17.32 25.39
CA LYS A 701 -29.66 18.78 25.46
C LYS A 701 -30.31 19.40 24.22
N ALA A 702 -29.91 18.97 23.02
CA ALA A 702 -30.45 19.48 21.76
C ALA A 702 -31.94 19.13 21.58
N THR A 703 -32.33 17.90 21.91
CA THR A 703 -33.73 17.45 21.87
C THR A 703 -34.60 18.26 22.83
N CYS A 704 -34.20 18.40 24.10
CA CYS A 704 -34.93 19.19 25.09
C CYS A 704 -35.08 20.63 24.62
N SER A 705 -34.00 21.23 24.13
CA SER A 705 -34.00 22.60 23.59
C SER A 705 -35.08 22.79 22.53
N THR A 706 -35.09 21.88 21.55
CA THR A 706 -36.01 21.91 20.42
C THR A 706 -37.44 21.73 20.88
N LEU A 707 -37.68 20.74 21.75
CA LEU A 707 -39.00 20.44 22.29
C LEU A 707 -39.58 21.61 23.10
N PHE A 708 -38.78 22.23 23.97
CA PHE A 708 -39.21 23.39 24.74
C PHE A 708 -39.47 24.60 23.84
N SER A 709 -38.71 24.77 22.76
CA SER A 709 -39.01 25.81 21.78
C SER A 709 -40.36 25.57 21.08
N MET A 710 -40.64 24.33 20.65
CA MET A 710 -41.94 23.95 20.08
C MET A 710 -43.10 24.16 21.08
N LEU A 711 -42.88 23.84 22.36
CA LEU A 711 -43.87 24.04 23.43
C LEU A 711 -44.18 25.50 23.68
N ASN A 712 -43.17 26.37 23.63
CA ASN A 712 -43.36 27.80 23.80
C ASN A 712 -44.21 28.42 22.70
N SER A 713 -44.11 27.89 21.48
CA SER A 713 -44.87 28.38 20.34
C SER A 713 -46.29 27.82 20.32
N SER A 714 -47.28 28.71 20.42
CA SER A 714 -48.70 28.40 20.21
C SER A 714 -48.97 27.81 18.81
N LYS A 715 -48.19 28.23 17.80
CA LYS A 715 -48.30 27.75 16.41
C LYS A 715 -47.84 26.30 16.25
N TRP A 716 -46.87 25.85 17.05
CA TRP A 716 -46.26 24.52 16.93
C TRP A 716 -46.80 23.50 17.93
N ARG A 717 -47.22 23.95 19.11
CA ARG A 717 -47.63 23.08 20.24
C ARG A 717 -48.67 22.01 19.86
N LYS A 718 -49.60 22.31 18.96
CA LYS A 718 -50.66 21.39 18.52
C LYS A 718 -50.17 20.22 17.65
N TYR A 719 -48.95 20.29 17.11
CA TYR A 719 -48.36 19.27 16.23
C TYR A 719 -47.48 18.26 16.94
N ILE A 720 -47.15 18.49 18.21
CA ILE A 720 -46.32 17.57 18.97
C ILE A 720 -47.16 16.32 19.27
N THR A 721 -46.82 15.20 18.62
CA THR A 721 -47.61 13.97 18.71
C THR A 721 -47.41 13.27 20.05
N GLU A 722 -48.45 12.58 20.52
CA GLU A 722 -48.51 12.08 21.89
C GLU A 722 -47.50 10.97 22.20
N ASP A 723 -47.22 10.11 21.21
CA ASP A 723 -46.26 9.01 21.29
C ASP A 723 -44.82 9.49 21.51
N LYS A 724 -44.55 10.77 21.26
CA LYS A 724 -43.21 11.36 21.25
C LYS A 724 -42.83 12.04 22.55
N TRP A 725 -43.78 12.21 23.46
CA TRP A 725 -43.49 12.57 24.85
C TRP A 725 -42.81 11.45 25.64
N LYS A 726 -42.75 10.22 25.10
CA LYS A 726 -41.91 9.17 25.69
C LYS A 726 -40.41 9.51 25.65
N LEU A 727 -39.98 10.33 24.70
CA LEU A 727 -38.60 10.85 24.64
C LEU A 727 -38.22 11.58 25.93
N MET A 728 -39.21 12.21 26.55
CA MET A 728 -39.05 12.95 27.78
C MET A 728 -38.85 12.05 29.02
N GLU A 729 -39.33 10.79 28.99
CA GLU A 729 -39.09 9.80 30.05
C GLU A 729 -37.59 9.40 30.14
N TRP A 730 -36.81 9.61 29.06
CA TRP A 730 -35.37 9.33 29.03
C TRP A 730 -34.51 10.47 29.61
N PHE A 731 -35.10 11.63 29.92
CA PHE A 731 -34.43 12.75 30.57
C PHE A 731 -34.57 12.64 32.09
N THR A 732 -33.71 11.83 32.70
CA THR A 732 -33.54 11.80 34.17
C THR A 732 -32.83 13.03 34.71
N VAL A 733 -32.21 13.82 33.84
CA VAL A 733 -31.49 15.06 34.17
C VAL A 733 -31.91 16.13 33.17
N LEU A 734 -32.40 17.25 33.68
CA LEU A 734 -32.74 18.40 32.85
C LEU A 734 -31.44 19.12 32.45
N PRO A 735 -31.23 19.44 31.16
CA PRO A 735 -30.07 20.20 30.75
C PRO A 735 -30.13 21.60 31.36
N ASP A 736 -29.12 21.97 32.15
CA ASP A 736 -29.01 23.28 32.77
C ASP A 736 -28.97 24.42 31.73
N GLU A 737 -29.53 25.58 32.12
CA GLU A 737 -29.37 26.88 31.43
C GLU A 737 -29.83 26.93 29.97
N ASN A 738 -30.91 26.23 29.63
CA ASN A 738 -31.51 26.33 28.31
C ASN A 738 -32.56 27.47 28.25
N LYS A 739 -32.34 28.51 27.42
CA LYS A 739 -33.27 29.65 27.29
C LYS A 739 -34.72 29.23 26.99
N PRO A 740 -34.99 28.36 25.99
CA PRO A 740 -36.31 27.78 25.76
C PRO A 740 -36.96 27.16 26.99
N PHE A 741 -36.19 26.45 27.82
CA PHE A 741 -36.72 25.84 29.04
C PHE A 741 -37.17 26.90 30.05
N GLU A 742 -36.35 27.93 30.27
CA GLU A 742 -36.70 29.07 31.12
C GLU A 742 -37.89 29.88 30.59
N ALA A 743 -38.02 30.00 29.26
CA ALA A 743 -39.19 30.60 28.63
C ALA A 743 -40.45 29.75 28.87
N CYS A 744 -40.35 28.42 28.78
CA CYS A 744 -41.48 27.53 29.05
C CYS A 744 -41.96 27.63 30.49
N LYS A 745 -41.06 27.72 31.48
CA LYS A 745 -41.44 27.90 32.90
C LYS A 745 -42.28 29.15 33.12
N LYS A 746 -42.07 30.19 32.32
CA LYS A 746 -42.77 31.48 32.42
C LYS A 746 -44.01 31.57 31.52
N ASN A 747 -44.23 30.58 30.66
CA ASN A 747 -45.32 30.59 29.69
C ASN A 747 -46.64 30.11 30.33
N ALA A 748 -47.49 31.06 30.70
CA ALA A 748 -48.77 30.82 31.36
C ALA A 748 -49.81 30.10 30.47
N GLU A 749 -49.56 29.92 29.17
CA GLU A 749 -50.48 29.23 28.25
C GLU A 749 -50.25 27.73 28.18
N ILE A 750 -49.06 27.25 28.58
CA ILE A 750 -48.71 25.82 28.49
C ILE A 750 -49.58 24.99 29.43
N LEU A 751 -49.80 25.47 30.66
CA LEU A 751 -50.58 24.74 31.67
C LEU A 751 -52.07 24.63 31.28
N PRO A 752 -52.78 25.70 30.89
CA PRO A 752 -54.14 25.58 30.35
C PRO A 752 -54.24 24.62 29.17
N TRP A 753 -53.25 24.65 28.26
CA TRP A 753 -53.20 23.73 27.13
C TRP A 753 -53.03 22.27 27.57
N LEU A 754 -52.07 21.97 28.45
CA LEU A 754 -51.86 20.62 29.01
C LEU A 754 -53.11 20.11 29.72
N LYS A 755 -53.77 21.00 30.49
CA LYS A 755 -55.04 20.69 31.17
C LYS A 755 -56.11 20.30 30.16
N SER A 756 -56.26 21.07 29.08
CA SER A 756 -57.26 20.77 28.03
C SER A 756 -57.05 19.39 27.40
N LYS A 757 -55.78 19.02 27.12
CA LYS A 757 -55.41 17.70 26.59
C LYS A 757 -55.65 16.56 27.57
N ALA A 758 -55.60 16.83 28.87
CA ALA A 758 -55.87 15.85 29.92
C ALA A 758 -57.36 15.65 30.22
N GLU A 759 -58.18 16.64 29.91
CA GLU A 759 -59.62 16.64 30.15
C GLU A 759 -60.43 16.14 28.96
N THR A 760 -59.95 16.36 27.73
CA THR A 760 -60.61 15.95 26.49
C THR A 760 -59.75 14.96 25.71
N PRO A 761 -59.83 13.64 26.00
CA PRO A 761 -59.30 12.64 25.07
C PRO A 761 -60.07 12.79 23.76
N SER A 762 -59.38 12.98 22.64
CA SER A 762 -60.05 13.23 21.37
C SER A 762 -60.93 12.02 21.00
N GLU A 763 -62.13 12.28 20.49
CA GLU A 763 -63.05 11.24 20.03
C GLU A 763 -62.42 10.49 18.85
N GLY A 764 -61.75 9.37 19.12
CA GLY A 764 -61.11 8.52 18.11
C GLY A 764 -59.69 8.06 18.49
N GLU A 765 -59.02 8.71 19.44
CA GLU A 765 -57.70 8.27 19.91
C GLU A 765 -57.86 7.15 20.96
N GLY A 766 -57.29 5.97 20.68
CA GLY A 766 -57.42 4.80 21.55
C GLY A 766 -56.87 5.05 22.97
N LYS A 767 -57.22 4.18 23.94
CA LYS A 767 -56.82 4.25 25.37
C LYS A 767 -55.32 4.51 25.65
N ASN A 768 -54.45 4.32 24.66
CA ASN A 768 -53.02 4.58 24.76
C ASN A 768 -52.66 6.08 24.70
N SER A 769 -53.48 6.90 24.05
CA SER A 769 -53.32 8.37 23.94
C SER A 769 -53.43 9.06 25.30
N ALA A 770 -54.51 8.78 26.03
CA ALA A 770 -54.76 9.34 27.35
C ALA A 770 -53.64 9.04 28.36
N LYS A 771 -52.98 7.87 28.24
CA LYS A 771 -51.81 7.51 29.07
C LYS A 771 -50.57 8.32 28.72
N ALA A 772 -50.34 8.63 27.44
CA ALA A 772 -49.20 9.43 27.00
C ALA A 772 -49.31 10.89 27.48
N ASN A 773 -50.51 11.49 27.41
CA ASN A 773 -50.76 12.84 27.94
C ASN A 773 -50.57 12.92 29.47
N GLN A 774 -50.88 11.85 30.21
CA GLN A 774 -50.59 11.77 31.63
C GLN A 774 -49.09 11.74 31.92
N GLY A 775 -48.28 11.00 31.16
CA GLY A 775 -46.82 10.99 31.30
C GLY A 775 -46.20 12.38 31.11
N LEU A 776 -46.67 13.12 30.10
CA LEU A 776 -46.25 14.49 29.85
C LEU A 776 -46.55 15.43 31.02
N MET A 777 -47.79 15.40 31.52
CA MET A 777 -48.16 16.22 32.67
C MET A 777 -47.30 15.90 33.89
N LYS A 778 -46.98 14.63 34.15
CA LYS A 778 -46.14 14.24 35.29
C LYS A 778 -44.76 14.87 35.21
N LEU A 779 -44.09 14.75 34.07
CA LEU A 779 -42.76 15.32 33.93
C LEU A 779 -42.79 16.84 33.91
N TRP A 780 -43.79 17.45 33.28
CA TRP A 780 -43.93 18.90 33.29
C TRP A 780 -44.19 19.44 34.70
N LEU A 781 -45.02 18.75 35.48
CA LEU A 781 -45.19 19.04 36.90
C LEU A 781 -43.88 18.86 37.65
N ALA A 782 -43.13 17.78 37.41
CA ALA A 782 -41.83 17.58 38.07
C ALA A 782 -40.85 18.72 37.78
N ILE A 783 -40.77 19.15 36.53
CA ILE A 783 -39.97 20.31 36.07
C ILE A 783 -40.39 21.60 36.77
N LEU A 784 -41.70 21.89 36.79
CA LEU A 784 -42.20 23.14 37.37
C LEU A 784 -42.08 23.13 38.89
N TRP A 785 -42.28 21.97 39.52
CA TRP A 785 -42.06 21.81 40.94
C TRP A 785 -40.59 21.94 41.32
N SER A 786 -39.66 21.49 40.49
CA SER A 786 -38.24 21.63 40.80
C SER A 786 -37.76 23.09 40.87
N ASP A 787 -38.51 24.02 40.27
CA ASP A 787 -38.25 25.47 40.30
C ASP A 787 -39.41 26.29 40.89
N PHE A 788 -40.30 25.65 41.66
CA PHE A 788 -41.59 26.23 42.07
C PHE A 788 -41.46 27.61 42.73
N VAL A 789 -40.47 27.77 43.62
CA VAL A 789 -40.21 29.02 44.36
C VAL A 789 -39.99 30.21 43.42
N ASN A 790 -39.32 29.98 42.29
CA ASN A 790 -38.94 31.02 41.34
C ASN A 790 -39.99 31.26 40.24
N LEU A 791 -41.02 30.43 40.14
CA LEU A 791 -42.06 30.58 39.13
C LEU A 791 -42.90 31.86 39.38
N PRO A 792 -43.39 32.53 38.31
CA PRO A 792 -44.37 33.61 38.45
C PRO A 792 -45.62 33.14 39.21
N GLU A 793 -46.23 34.03 39.99
CA GLU A 793 -47.39 33.70 40.85
C GLU A 793 -48.53 33.05 40.07
N ALA A 794 -48.88 33.60 38.91
CA ALA A 794 -49.90 33.03 38.03
C ALA A 794 -49.59 31.59 37.57
N VAL A 795 -48.31 31.25 37.38
CA VAL A 795 -47.88 29.89 37.01
C VAL A 795 -47.93 28.98 38.24
N ARG A 796 -47.50 29.47 39.42
CA ARG A 796 -47.58 28.69 40.67
C ARG A 796 -49.01 28.26 40.97
N ASP A 797 -49.97 29.16 40.84
CA ASP A 797 -51.38 28.83 41.09
C ASP A 797 -51.89 27.74 40.14
N GLN A 798 -51.52 27.82 38.86
CA GLN A 798 -51.85 26.81 37.86
C GLN A 798 -51.16 25.47 38.15
N VAL A 799 -49.90 25.48 38.62
CA VAL A 799 -49.18 24.26 39.04
C VAL A 799 -49.89 23.60 40.20
N LEU A 800 -50.32 24.37 41.21
CA LEU A 800 -51.07 23.85 42.36
C LEU A 800 -52.40 23.22 41.92
N GLU A 801 -53.15 23.89 41.05
CA GLU A 801 -54.42 23.40 40.52
C GLU A 801 -54.23 22.11 39.72
N MET A 802 -53.24 22.09 38.83
CA MET A 802 -52.94 20.94 37.99
C MET A 802 -52.41 19.75 38.78
N THR A 803 -51.61 20.00 39.81
CA THR A 803 -51.13 18.97 40.74
C THR A 803 -52.30 18.29 41.42
N LYS A 804 -53.27 19.07 41.94
CA LYS A 804 -54.51 18.51 42.52
C LYS A 804 -55.31 17.69 41.51
N LEU A 805 -55.40 18.16 40.26
CA LEU A 805 -56.07 17.42 39.18
C LEU A 805 -55.38 16.07 38.90
N VAL A 806 -54.05 16.05 38.80
CA VAL A 806 -53.28 14.80 38.56
C VAL A 806 -53.41 13.84 39.74
N ILE A 807 -53.27 14.33 40.98
CA ILE A 807 -53.45 13.54 42.21
C ILE A 807 -54.85 12.89 42.24
N SER A 808 -55.88 13.64 41.85
CA SER A 808 -57.27 13.14 41.84
C SER A 808 -57.50 12.00 40.83
N LYS A 809 -56.71 11.94 39.76
CA LYS A 809 -56.84 10.95 38.70
C LYS A 809 -55.96 9.71 38.94
N VAL A 810 -54.70 9.87 39.38
CA VAL A 810 -53.76 8.76 39.57
C VAL A 810 -52.79 9.05 40.72
N ARG A 811 -53.08 8.52 41.92
CA ARG A 811 -52.30 8.78 43.14
C ARG A 811 -50.86 8.26 43.09
N HIS A 812 -50.61 7.17 42.35
CA HIS A 812 -49.27 6.57 42.19
C HIS A 812 -48.28 7.46 41.42
N ASP A 813 -48.77 8.47 40.70
CA ASP A 813 -47.96 9.34 39.85
C ASP A 813 -47.24 10.45 40.62
N VAL A 814 -47.65 10.70 41.86
CA VAL A 814 -47.03 11.66 42.77
C VAL A 814 -45.59 11.27 43.10
N ASN A 815 -45.33 9.97 43.26
CA ASN A 815 -44.01 9.45 43.58
C ASN A 815 -42.97 9.79 42.50
N PHE A 816 -43.39 9.86 41.23
CA PHE A 816 -42.50 10.22 40.13
C PHE A 816 -41.99 11.67 40.28
N VAL A 817 -42.89 12.61 40.59
CA VAL A 817 -42.53 14.03 40.79
C VAL A 817 -41.55 14.17 41.95
N THR A 818 -41.81 13.51 43.08
CA THR A 818 -40.90 13.48 44.23
C THR A 818 -39.54 12.92 43.84
N VAL A 819 -39.50 11.76 43.16
CA VAL A 819 -38.24 11.11 42.74
C VAL A 819 -37.41 12.01 41.84
N VAL A 820 -38.03 12.73 40.88
CA VAL A 820 -37.30 13.66 40.00
C VAL A 820 -36.73 14.84 40.78
N MET A 821 -37.52 15.43 41.69
CA MET A 821 -37.06 16.55 42.53
C MET A 821 -35.93 16.13 43.48
N GLU A 822 -36.04 14.94 44.08
CA GLU A 822 -35.00 14.36 44.94
C GLU A 822 -33.72 14.03 44.15
N ALA A 823 -33.85 13.50 42.94
CA ALA A 823 -32.71 13.23 42.06
C ALA A 823 -31.98 14.53 41.64
N GLU A 824 -32.71 15.60 41.28
CA GLU A 824 -32.11 16.91 41.02
C GLU A 824 -31.41 17.47 42.27
N LYS A 825 -32.05 17.35 43.43
CA LYS A 825 -31.47 17.78 44.71
C LYS A 825 -30.17 17.03 45.00
N GLU A 826 -30.16 15.71 44.85
CA GLU A 826 -28.97 14.87 45.06
C GLU A 826 -27.85 15.24 44.06
N ARG A 827 -28.20 15.52 42.80
CA ARG A 827 -27.25 16.00 41.79
C ARG A 827 -26.58 17.31 42.22
N TYR A 828 -27.35 18.33 42.59
CA TYR A 828 -26.78 19.62 43.04
C TYR A 828 -25.99 19.47 44.35
N GLN A 829 -26.44 18.62 45.27
CA GLN A 829 -25.70 18.31 46.50
C GLN A 829 -24.38 17.60 46.20
N THR A 830 -24.34 16.72 45.20
CA THR A 830 -23.13 16.03 44.79
C THR A 830 -22.13 16.98 44.16
N GLU A 831 -22.57 17.87 43.27
CA GLU A 831 -21.71 18.92 42.70
C GLU A 831 -21.24 19.92 43.77
N LEU A 832 -22.10 20.26 44.74
CA LEU A 832 -21.75 21.14 45.85
C LEU A 832 -20.68 20.54 46.78
N LYS A 833 -20.58 19.20 46.90
CA LYS A 833 -19.53 18.53 47.71
C LYS A 833 -18.11 18.80 47.19
N GLU A 834 -17.95 19.21 45.93
CA GLU A 834 -16.66 19.62 45.36
C GLU A 834 -16.18 20.97 45.91
N TYR A 835 -17.07 21.74 46.54
CA TYR A 835 -16.76 23.03 47.12
C TYR A 835 -16.68 22.92 48.65
N PRO A 836 -15.73 23.63 49.30
CA PRO A 836 -15.76 23.75 50.75
C PRO A 836 -17.07 24.41 51.21
N LEU A 837 -17.58 24.00 52.37
CA LEU A 837 -18.84 24.50 52.93
C LEU A 837 -18.93 26.03 53.01
N TRP A 838 -17.78 26.71 53.14
CA TRP A 838 -17.65 28.16 53.22
C TRP A 838 -17.27 28.83 51.89
N SER A 839 -17.26 28.10 50.77
CA SER A 839 -16.96 28.68 49.45
C SER A 839 -17.94 29.81 49.12
N ILE A 840 -17.40 30.98 48.77
CA ILE A 840 -18.13 32.14 48.27
C ILE A 840 -18.12 32.21 46.74
N ASP A 841 -17.66 31.15 46.08
CA ASP A 841 -17.70 31.05 44.63
C ASP A 841 -19.14 31.21 44.12
N ASP A 842 -19.33 31.98 43.04
CA ASP A 842 -20.65 32.29 42.50
C ASP A 842 -21.41 31.01 42.14
N LYS A 843 -20.72 30.00 41.59
CA LYS A 843 -21.33 28.71 41.24
C LYS A 843 -21.74 27.96 42.50
N ALA A 844 -20.90 27.92 43.54
CA ALA A 844 -21.25 27.29 44.82
C ALA A 844 -22.47 27.97 45.47
N THR A 845 -22.57 29.29 45.36
CA THR A 845 -23.70 30.07 45.87
C THR A 845 -24.98 29.75 45.10
N VAL A 846 -24.93 29.70 43.77
CA VAL A 846 -26.07 29.28 42.92
C VAL A 846 -26.53 27.86 43.25
N LEU A 847 -25.60 26.92 43.43
CA LEU A 847 -25.90 25.53 43.78
C LEU A 847 -26.60 25.42 45.16
N ARG A 848 -26.15 26.17 46.17
CA ARG A 848 -26.82 26.21 47.49
C ARG A 848 -28.24 26.75 47.38
N THR A 849 -28.42 27.88 46.70
CA THR A 849 -29.75 28.48 46.48
C THR A 849 -30.69 27.49 45.76
N ARG A 850 -30.19 26.75 44.76
CA ARG A 850 -30.98 25.71 44.08
C ARG A 850 -31.40 24.59 45.03
N VAL A 851 -30.50 24.09 45.88
CA VAL A 851 -30.83 23.05 46.88
C VAL A 851 -31.87 23.56 47.90
N GLU A 852 -31.75 24.81 48.36
CA GLU A 852 -32.72 25.43 49.27
C GLU A 852 -34.10 25.60 48.61
N ASN A 853 -34.15 26.07 47.37
CA ASN A 853 -35.38 26.20 46.60
C ASN A 853 -36.05 24.85 46.37
N LEU A 854 -35.28 23.80 46.08
CA LEU A 854 -35.79 22.44 45.93
C LEU A 854 -36.36 21.89 47.24
N ASN A 855 -35.72 22.16 48.39
CA ASN A 855 -36.27 21.78 49.69
C ASN A 855 -37.61 22.47 49.96
N SER A 856 -37.70 23.78 49.72
CA SER A 856 -38.95 24.53 49.88
C SER A 856 -40.04 24.04 48.93
N SER A 857 -39.67 23.70 47.69
CA SER A 857 -40.60 23.15 46.71
C SER A 857 -41.10 21.75 47.09
N LEU A 858 -40.22 20.88 47.61
CA LEU A 858 -40.58 19.53 48.11
C LEU A 858 -41.54 19.61 49.30
N GLU A 859 -41.27 20.51 50.24
CA GLU A 859 -42.15 20.78 51.39
C GLU A 859 -43.53 21.23 50.90
N LYS A 860 -43.57 22.21 49.99
CA LYS A 860 -44.83 22.71 49.45
C LYS A 860 -45.59 21.68 48.61
N PHE A 861 -44.87 20.85 47.86
CA PHE A 861 -45.47 19.74 47.12
C PHE A 861 -46.12 18.73 48.07
N SER A 862 -45.44 18.39 49.17
CA SER A 862 -45.95 17.48 50.20
C SER A 862 -47.23 18.01 50.87
N GLU A 863 -47.32 19.31 51.13
CA GLU A 863 -48.56 19.94 51.63
C GLU A 863 -49.73 19.77 50.65
N VAL A 864 -49.47 19.90 49.35
CA VAL A 864 -50.51 19.83 48.30
C VAL A 864 -50.98 18.41 48.05
N VAL A 865 -50.06 17.44 48.12
CA VAL A 865 -50.37 16.01 48.05
C VAL A 865 -51.17 15.55 49.28
N GLY A 866 -50.98 16.23 50.41
CA GLY A 866 -51.46 15.83 51.72
C GLY A 866 -50.58 14.73 52.30
N GLU A 867 -50.48 14.66 53.64
CA GLU A 867 -49.77 13.56 54.28
C GLU A 867 -50.34 12.23 53.76
N PRO A 868 -49.48 11.30 53.27
CA PRO A 868 -49.93 9.99 52.90
C PRO A 868 -50.53 9.35 54.15
N SER A 869 -51.87 9.35 54.22
CA SER A 869 -52.62 8.74 55.30
C SER A 869 -52.35 7.24 55.27
N GLY A 870 -51.29 6.80 55.95
CA GLY A 870 -50.87 5.42 56.18
C GLY A 870 -51.00 4.47 54.99
N PHE A 871 -49.93 4.34 54.20
CA PHE A 871 -49.72 3.19 53.31
C PHE A 871 -48.40 2.50 53.66
#